data_AF-A0A2G6M158-F1
#
_entry.id   AF-A0A2G6M158-F1
#
_cell.length_a   1.000
_cell.length_b   1.000
_cell.length_c   1.000
_cell.angle_alpha   90.00
_cell.angle_beta   90.00
_cell.angle_gamma   90.00
#
_symmetry.space_group_name_H-M   'P 1'
#
loop_
_entity.id
_entity.type
_entity.pdbx_description
1 polymer ?
#
loop_
_entity_poly.entity_id
_entity_poly.type
_entity_poly.pdbx_seq_one_letter_code
_entity_poly.pdbx_strand_id
1 'polypeptide(L)'
;MENNICRFRRNTMNLEWKKITVLVLMLLVVTLTAEETLARAGGGQSYGGGGSGSSGGGDGLGIIVYLLIRLCIEQPCIGIPLVIIIFTLFILAKKRQVKLQQRRIQQAGNAALTQKQAAGVMDAALQNLKARDSGFQQQDFLEKVRKTFLDVQKAWSDQDMSGVRKYVSDGVYERFSLQIHIQKAMGFRNLMDDVTVLGTEINSIESTRHFDSIHVKITASAKDTDVSLETGRKIRNNYTGTFIEYWSFLRKPGVRTTEGKSLSEGSCPNCGATLELSDSGQCSYCDAVVTSGEYDWVLSEITQSIEWSTAESHNAIPGYREFAAADSGFSINSIEDTASVIFWRYIKSYFDGSADPVRKVALAQYADRLENSLQQTADGDSHMFFHDAAVGAVEVQSIIQGSNLDRIQVLIKWSAMNSRISSSGKPESKGPKTIRPQIFTLVRKHGVKTLAERGLHSAHCHGCGAPYSGGDSGDCEYCGRQLNDGTGSWVLESVGPFSGSRINSASVSPVASAPAVSSDILLMAMAGVMYSDGKLEDEEMNMLKSFAEHRGISSEELDTILNTVREQGDSIPAPSNSSEALEILRAMVRMALSDGTIDASEKNILETYAVRAGFSKNLVSSTIRSQRKKMYREVKKAGK
;
A
#
# COMPACT_ATOMS: atom_id res chain seq x y z
N MET A 1 -30.70 -58.30 32.21
CA MET A 1 -30.30 -56.93 31.88
C MET A 1 -30.12 -56.84 30.38
N GLU A 2 -30.68 -55.78 29.82
CA GLU A 2 -31.13 -55.64 28.43
C GLU A 2 -30.00 -55.70 27.39
N ASN A 3 -30.23 -56.45 26.32
CA ASN A 3 -29.48 -56.32 25.07
C ASN A 3 -30.52 -56.23 23.95
N ASN A 4 -30.94 -55.01 23.65
CA ASN A 4 -31.78 -54.69 22.51
C ASN A 4 -31.28 -53.37 21.91
N ILE A 5 -31.49 -53.25 20.58
CA ILE A 5 -31.29 -52.08 19.72
C ILE A 5 -29.95 -52.08 18.97
N CYS A 6 -29.89 -52.75 17.82
CA CYS A 6 -30.02 -52.09 16.50
C CYS A 6 -29.75 -53.08 15.34
N ARG A 7 -30.80 -53.81 14.91
CA ARG A 7 -30.85 -54.39 13.54
C ARG A 7 -31.44 -53.31 12.64
N PHE A 8 -30.60 -52.51 11.98
CA PHE A 8 -31.05 -51.55 10.96
C PHE A 8 -30.85 -52.13 9.55
N ARG A 9 -31.94 -52.08 8.76
CA ARG A 9 -32.11 -52.64 7.41
C ARG A 9 -31.05 -52.13 6.42
N ARG A 10 -30.35 -53.06 5.76
CA ARG A 10 -29.26 -52.81 4.80
C ARG A 10 -29.72 -52.21 3.44
N ASN A 11 -31.01 -52.28 3.08
CA ASN A 11 -31.49 -51.92 1.74
C ASN A 11 -32.04 -50.49 1.58
N THR A 12 -32.32 -49.76 2.67
CA THR A 12 -32.65 -48.32 2.60
C THR A 12 -31.40 -47.42 2.73
N MET A 13 -30.24 -47.99 3.09
CA MET A 13 -28.98 -47.26 3.28
C MET A 13 -28.38 -46.74 1.96
N ASN A 14 -28.53 -47.42 0.82
CA ASN A 14 -27.85 -47.01 -0.40
C ASN A 14 -28.32 -45.65 -0.98
N LEU A 15 -29.55 -45.23 -0.69
CA LEU A 15 -30.09 -43.97 -1.22
C LEU A 15 -29.74 -42.77 -0.30
N GLU A 16 -29.77 -42.97 1.01
CA GLU A 16 -29.36 -41.93 1.98
C GLU A 16 -27.84 -41.74 1.99
N TRP A 17 -27.06 -42.79 1.73
CA TRP A 17 -25.60 -42.70 1.65
C TRP A 17 -25.11 -41.91 0.44
N LYS A 18 -25.77 -42.05 -0.72
CA LYS A 18 -25.50 -41.21 -1.90
C LYS A 18 -25.77 -39.73 -1.63
N LYS A 19 -26.84 -39.41 -0.90
CA LYS A 19 -27.17 -38.03 -0.50
C LYS A 19 -26.12 -37.45 0.47
N ILE A 20 -25.66 -38.25 1.43
CA ILE A 20 -24.61 -37.85 2.39
C ILE A 20 -23.27 -37.65 1.67
N THR A 21 -22.92 -38.50 0.70
CA THR A 21 -21.67 -38.38 -0.06
C THR A 21 -21.68 -37.13 -0.96
N VAL A 22 -22.82 -36.81 -1.58
CA VAL A 22 -23.00 -35.58 -2.37
C VAL A 22 -22.98 -34.33 -1.48
N LEU A 23 -23.57 -34.37 -0.28
CA LEU A 23 -23.54 -33.26 0.69
C LEU A 23 -22.12 -32.97 1.18
N VAL A 24 -21.33 -34.03 1.46
CA VAL A 24 -19.92 -33.91 1.88
C VAL A 24 -19.04 -33.40 0.74
N LEU A 25 -19.24 -33.87 -0.50
CA LEU A 25 -18.56 -33.34 -1.70
C LEU A 25 -18.90 -31.86 -1.96
N MET A 26 -20.17 -31.45 -1.79
CA MET A 26 -20.58 -30.04 -1.90
C MET A 26 -19.94 -29.17 -0.80
N LEU A 27 -19.86 -29.65 0.44
CA LEU A 27 -19.18 -28.93 1.54
C LEU A 27 -17.67 -28.77 1.28
N LEU A 28 -17.05 -29.74 0.60
CA LEU A 28 -15.60 -29.76 0.33
C LEU A 28 -15.18 -28.83 -0.81
N VAL A 29 -16.05 -28.62 -1.81
CA VAL A 29 -15.81 -27.63 -2.88
C VAL A 29 -15.83 -26.20 -2.33
N VAL A 30 -16.50 -25.97 -1.18
CA VAL A 30 -16.59 -24.65 -0.54
C VAL A 30 -15.33 -24.29 0.28
N THR A 31 -14.46 -25.24 0.60
CA THR A 31 -13.22 -24.99 1.39
C THR A 31 -11.98 -24.71 0.54
N LEU A 32 -12.06 -24.85 -0.78
CA LEU A 32 -11.02 -24.46 -1.75
C LEU A 32 -11.24 -23.00 -2.16
N THR A 33 -10.97 -22.04 -1.26
CA THR A 33 -10.96 -20.62 -1.62
C THR A 33 -9.54 -20.07 -1.59
N ALA A 34 -9.14 -19.54 -2.75
CA ALA A 34 -7.86 -18.93 -3.06
C ALA A 34 -7.52 -17.70 -2.20
N GLU A 35 -6.23 -17.34 -2.27
CA GLU A 35 -5.58 -16.20 -1.64
C GLU A 35 -6.31 -14.86 -1.83
N GLU A 36 -6.36 -14.07 -0.75
CA GLU A 36 -6.86 -12.70 -0.77
C GLU A 36 -5.79 -11.76 -1.33
N THR A 37 -5.76 -11.62 -2.65
CA THR A 37 -5.20 -10.44 -3.31
C THR A 37 -6.40 -9.60 -3.74
N LEU A 38 -6.54 -8.41 -3.15
CA LEU A 38 -7.60 -7.47 -3.49
C LEU A 38 -7.00 -6.45 -4.47
N ALA A 39 -7.54 -6.41 -5.68
CA ALA A 39 -7.17 -5.44 -6.69
C ALA A 39 -8.41 -4.56 -6.92
N ARG A 40 -8.36 -3.28 -6.57
CA ARG A 40 -9.44 -2.30 -6.82
C ARG A 40 -8.84 -1.03 -7.38
N ALA A 41 -9.68 -0.10 -7.83
CA ALA A 41 -9.17 1.14 -8.38
C ALA A 41 -8.27 1.93 -7.38
N GLY A 42 -8.59 1.96 -6.07
CA GLY A 42 -7.69 2.52 -5.04
C GLY A 42 -6.67 1.53 -4.46
N GLY A 43 -6.40 0.41 -5.15
CA GLY A 43 -5.44 -0.61 -4.74
C GLY A 43 -5.87 -1.42 -3.51
N GLY A 44 -7.17 -1.52 -3.22
CA GLY A 44 -7.72 -2.00 -1.94
C GLY A 44 -6.94 -3.13 -1.25
N GLN A 45 -6.48 -2.89 -0.01
CA GLN A 45 -5.73 -3.81 0.87
C GLN A 45 -4.43 -4.43 0.32
N SER A 46 -4.03 -4.07 -0.89
CA SER A 46 -2.80 -4.52 -1.50
C SER A 46 -1.56 -3.88 -0.88
N TYR A 47 -1.70 -2.76 -0.17
CA TYR A 47 -0.60 -2.22 0.62
C TYR A 47 -0.57 -2.89 2.01
N GLY A 48 0.50 -3.66 2.28
CA GLY A 48 0.65 -4.44 3.52
C GLY A 48 1.56 -5.65 3.38
N GLY A 49 2.37 -5.94 4.41
CA GLY A 49 3.21 -7.14 4.50
C GLY A 49 2.50 -8.24 5.29
N GLY A 50 1.58 -8.96 4.66
CA GLY A 50 0.82 -10.04 5.28
C GLY A 50 1.04 -11.36 4.56
N GLY A 51 2.09 -12.09 4.92
CA GLY A 51 2.30 -13.45 4.46
C GLY A 51 1.66 -14.46 5.40
N SER A 52 0.45 -14.93 5.12
CA SER A 52 0.01 -16.26 5.58
C SER A 52 0.38 -17.27 4.51
N GLY A 53 1.66 -17.68 4.50
CA GLY A 53 2.11 -18.79 3.68
C GLY A 53 1.60 -20.10 4.28
N SER A 54 0.61 -20.71 3.62
CA SER A 54 0.42 -22.16 3.66
C SER A 54 0.53 -22.68 2.24
N SER A 55 1.76 -22.77 1.73
CA SER A 55 2.07 -23.64 0.60
C SER A 55 2.03 -25.09 1.09
N GLY A 56 0.84 -25.65 1.18
CA GLY A 56 0.62 -27.07 1.41
C GLY A 56 0.30 -27.73 0.08
N GLY A 57 1.27 -28.44 -0.50
CA GLY A 57 1.11 -29.19 -1.74
C GLY A 57 -0.12 -30.13 -1.69
N GLY A 58 -0.80 -30.22 -2.83
CA GLY A 58 -2.07 -30.93 -3.00
C GLY A 58 -2.06 -32.45 -2.79
N ASP A 59 -0.96 -33.05 -2.34
CA ASP A 59 -0.85 -34.50 -2.13
C ASP A 59 -1.27 -34.97 -0.73
N GLY A 60 -1.32 -34.09 0.28
CA GLY A 60 -1.62 -34.48 1.67
C GLY A 60 -3.10 -34.35 2.09
N LEU A 61 -3.82 -33.36 1.52
CA LEU A 61 -5.21 -33.09 1.89
C LEU A 61 -6.17 -34.18 1.40
N GLY A 62 -5.90 -34.77 0.24
CA GLY A 62 -6.69 -35.88 -0.30
C GLY A 62 -6.71 -37.09 0.64
N ILE A 63 -5.59 -37.39 1.30
CA ILE A 63 -5.46 -38.48 2.26
C ILE A 63 -6.25 -38.18 3.53
N ILE A 64 -6.17 -36.97 4.07
CA ILE A 64 -6.91 -36.58 5.29
C ILE A 64 -8.42 -36.61 5.04
N VAL A 65 -8.87 -36.12 3.88
CA VAL A 65 -10.28 -36.15 3.48
C VAL A 65 -10.74 -37.60 3.26
N TYR A 66 -9.94 -38.41 2.58
CA TYR A 66 -10.21 -39.85 2.42
C TYR A 66 -10.33 -40.57 3.77
N LEU A 67 -9.43 -40.29 4.72
CA LEU A 67 -9.45 -40.85 6.06
C LEU A 67 -10.67 -40.40 6.87
N LEU A 68 -11.10 -39.13 6.76
CA LEU A 68 -12.31 -38.63 7.42
C LEU A 68 -13.58 -39.28 6.84
N ILE A 69 -13.67 -39.40 5.51
CA ILE A 69 -14.78 -40.10 4.86
C ILE A 69 -14.80 -41.58 5.28
N ARG A 70 -13.64 -42.23 5.26
CA ARG A 70 -13.48 -43.63 5.70
C ARG A 70 -13.88 -43.79 7.18
N LEU A 71 -13.50 -42.86 8.05
CA LEU A 71 -13.88 -42.86 9.47
C LEU A 71 -15.39 -42.69 9.65
N CYS A 72 -16.05 -41.84 8.86
CA CYS A 72 -17.51 -41.70 8.86
C CYS A 72 -18.23 -42.97 8.38
N ILE A 73 -17.61 -43.75 7.48
CA ILE A 73 -18.17 -44.99 6.92
C ILE A 73 -17.95 -46.18 7.86
N GLU A 74 -16.71 -46.35 8.36
CA GLU A 74 -16.31 -47.51 9.17
C GLU A 74 -16.71 -47.36 10.64
N GLN A 75 -16.72 -46.13 11.19
CA GLN A 75 -17.04 -45.84 12.59
C GLN A 75 -17.94 -44.58 12.71
N PRO A 76 -19.23 -44.67 12.31
CA PRO A 76 -20.11 -43.51 12.21
C PRO A 76 -20.33 -42.77 13.54
N CYS A 77 -20.31 -43.50 14.66
CA CYS A 77 -20.45 -42.95 16.01
C CYS A 77 -19.29 -42.04 16.43
N ILE A 78 -18.13 -42.11 15.75
CA ILE A 78 -16.96 -41.27 16.00
C ILE A 78 -16.76 -40.28 14.85
N GLY A 79 -16.85 -40.75 13.60
CA GLY A 79 -16.59 -39.92 12.42
C GLY A 79 -17.61 -38.79 12.24
N ILE A 80 -18.91 -39.06 12.42
CA ILE A 80 -19.96 -38.04 12.23
C ILE A 80 -19.84 -36.91 13.26
N PRO A 81 -19.71 -37.16 14.58
CA PRO A 81 -19.47 -36.11 15.56
C PRO A 81 -18.19 -35.30 15.30
N LEU A 82 -17.10 -35.94 14.88
CA LEU A 82 -15.83 -35.28 14.58
C LEU A 82 -15.98 -34.28 13.41
N VAL A 83 -16.65 -34.69 12.32
CA VAL A 83 -16.90 -33.81 11.17
C VAL A 83 -17.82 -32.65 11.54
N ILE A 84 -18.85 -32.89 12.36
CA ILE A 84 -19.73 -31.82 12.87
C ILE A 84 -18.92 -30.83 13.69
N ILE A 85 -18.03 -31.29 14.58
CA ILE A 85 -17.15 -30.41 15.39
C ILE A 85 -16.25 -29.57 14.48
N ILE A 86 -15.57 -30.19 13.52
CA ILE A 86 -14.69 -29.49 12.57
C ILE A 86 -15.47 -28.43 11.77
N PHE A 87 -16.66 -28.78 11.28
CA PHE A 87 -17.51 -27.85 10.53
C PHE A 87 -18.07 -26.72 11.39
N THR A 88 -18.43 -27.02 12.65
CA THR A 88 -18.91 -26.02 13.61
C THR A 88 -17.77 -25.06 13.98
N LEU A 89 -16.57 -25.57 14.24
CA LEU A 89 -15.36 -24.75 14.46
C LEU A 89 -15.02 -23.91 13.23
N PHE A 90 -15.20 -24.43 12.02
CA PHE A 90 -15.01 -23.70 10.77
C PHE A 90 -16.03 -22.55 10.59
N ILE A 91 -17.32 -22.80 10.85
CA ILE A 91 -18.36 -21.76 10.81
C ILE A 91 -18.09 -20.69 11.88
N LEU A 92 -17.70 -21.10 13.09
CA LEU A 92 -17.35 -20.18 14.16
C LEU A 92 -16.10 -19.37 13.81
N ALA A 93 -15.10 -19.96 13.16
CA ALA A 93 -13.92 -19.27 12.65
C ALA A 93 -14.28 -18.25 11.55
N LYS A 94 -15.12 -18.60 10.57
CA LYS A 94 -15.62 -17.67 9.54
C LYS A 94 -16.42 -16.52 10.15
N LYS A 95 -17.35 -16.81 11.07
CA LYS A 95 -18.12 -15.78 11.79
C LYS A 95 -17.22 -14.87 12.62
N ARG A 96 -16.16 -15.41 13.23
CA ARG A 96 -15.14 -14.67 13.97
C ARG A 96 -14.29 -13.79 13.04
N GLN A 97 -13.90 -14.29 11.87
CA GLN A 97 -13.17 -13.50 10.85
C GLN A 97 -14.00 -12.30 10.35
N VAL A 98 -15.28 -12.50 9.99
CA VAL A 98 -16.16 -11.39 9.57
C VAL A 98 -16.34 -10.35 10.68
N LYS A 99 -16.54 -10.77 11.93
CA LYS A 99 -16.63 -9.85 13.09
C LYS A 99 -15.31 -9.14 13.38
N LEU A 100 -14.17 -9.82 13.23
CA LEU A 100 -12.84 -9.22 13.39
C LEU A 100 -12.56 -8.19 12.28
N GLN A 101 -13.02 -8.43 11.06
CA GLN A 101 -12.90 -7.51 9.93
C GLN A 101 -13.77 -6.27 10.11
N GLN A 102 -15.02 -6.42 10.56
CA GLN A 102 -15.86 -5.28 10.96
C GLN A 102 -15.22 -4.47 12.09
N ARG A 103 -14.60 -5.14 13.08
CA ARG A 103 -13.85 -4.46 14.15
C ARG A 103 -12.59 -3.76 13.64
N ARG A 104 -11.87 -4.33 12.66
CA ARG A 104 -10.71 -3.67 12.02
C ARG A 104 -11.11 -2.45 11.20
N ILE A 105 -12.24 -2.50 10.49
CA ILE A 105 -12.81 -1.34 9.79
C ILE A 105 -13.24 -0.26 10.80
N GLN A 106 -13.83 -0.67 11.92
CA GLN A 106 -14.22 0.26 13.00
C GLN A 106 -12.99 0.84 13.74
N GLN A 107 -11.92 0.06 13.92
CA GLN A 107 -10.66 0.50 14.53
C GLN A 107 -9.85 1.39 13.59
N ALA A 108 -9.82 1.10 12.28
CA ALA A 108 -9.30 2.01 11.26
C ALA A 108 -10.15 3.29 11.16
N GLY A 109 -11.46 3.18 11.32
CA GLY A 109 -12.38 4.32 11.44
C GLY A 109 -12.19 5.15 12.72
N ASN A 110 -11.78 4.51 13.83
CA ASN A 110 -11.51 5.18 15.10
C ASN A 110 -10.09 5.78 15.15
N ALA A 111 -9.10 5.21 14.46
CA ALA A 111 -7.80 5.85 14.20
C ALA A 111 -7.96 7.05 13.24
N ALA A 112 -8.93 6.97 12.31
CA ALA A 112 -9.30 8.09 11.45
C ALA A 112 -9.96 9.27 12.19
N LEU A 113 -10.46 9.09 13.42
CA LEU A 113 -10.89 10.21 14.27
C LEU A 113 -9.71 11.11 14.67
N THR A 114 -8.48 10.59 14.66
CA THR A 114 -7.24 11.34 14.89
C THR A 114 -6.66 11.94 13.60
N GLN A 115 -7.25 11.64 12.43
CA GLN A 115 -6.77 12.03 11.10
C GLN A 115 -7.70 13.03 10.39
N LYS A 116 -8.70 13.59 11.07
CA LYS A 116 -9.53 14.66 10.51
C LYS A 116 -8.95 16.01 10.96
N GLN A 117 -8.84 16.95 10.03
CA GLN A 117 -8.40 18.31 10.37
C GLN A 117 -9.31 18.89 11.46
N ALA A 118 -8.72 19.56 12.44
CA ALA A 118 -9.46 20.14 13.56
C ALA A 118 -10.59 21.05 13.04
N ALA A 119 -11.78 20.94 13.62
CA ALA A 119 -13.00 21.56 13.09
C ALA A 119 -12.83 23.07 12.81
N GLY A 120 -12.24 23.82 13.74
CA GLY A 120 -12.02 25.26 13.53
C GLY A 120 -11.05 25.59 12.39
N VAL A 121 -10.03 24.75 12.15
CA VAL A 121 -9.09 24.93 11.03
C VAL A 121 -9.77 24.58 9.70
N MET A 122 -10.57 23.51 9.68
CA MET A 122 -11.39 23.12 8.53
C MET A 122 -12.40 24.23 8.16
N ASP A 123 -13.12 24.76 9.14
CA ASP A 123 -14.10 25.83 8.92
C ASP A 123 -13.45 27.09 8.33
N ALA A 124 -12.28 27.48 8.87
CA ALA A 124 -11.51 28.60 8.34
C ALA A 124 -11.01 28.35 6.90
N ALA A 125 -10.51 27.15 6.61
CA ALA A 125 -10.06 26.77 5.28
C ALA A 125 -11.21 26.80 4.26
N LEU A 126 -12.38 26.26 4.63
CA LEU A 126 -13.59 26.30 3.81
C LEU A 126 -14.08 27.73 3.57
N GLN A 127 -14.07 28.59 4.59
CA GLN A 127 -14.43 30.00 4.45
C GLN A 127 -13.47 30.74 3.50
N ASN A 128 -12.15 30.51 3.63
CA ASN A 128 -11.15 31.11 2.75
C ASN A 128 -11.32 30.67 1.29
N LEU A 129 -11.62 29.39 1.06
CA LEU A 129 -11.91 28.86 -0.27
C LEU A 129 -13.17 29.52 -0.85
N LYS A 130 -14.27 29.58 -0.09
CA LYS A 130 -15.51 30.25 -0.51
C LYS A 130 -15.36 31.76 -0.74
N ALA A 131 -14.48 32.43 -0.01
CA ALA A 131 -14.20 33.84 -0.22
C ALA A 131 -13.53 34.10 -1.57
N ARG A 132 -12.68 33.18 -2.05
CA ARG A 132 -12.07 33.25 -3.39
C ARG A 132 -13.00 32.75 -4.49
N ASP A 133 -13.80 31.74 -4.18
CA ASP A 133 -14.75 31.08 -5.08
C ASP A 133 -16.15 31.07 -4.47
N SER A 134 -16.91 32.16 -4.68
CA SER A 134 -18.27 32.30 -4.15
C SER A 134 -19.27 31.31 -4.76
N GLY A 135 -18.93 30.69 -5.90
CA GLY A 135 -19.73 29.65 -6.54
C GLY A 135 -19.47 28.26 -5.94
N PHE A 136 -18.45 28.10 -5.09
CA PHE A 136 -18.15 26.80 -4.49
C PHE A 136 -19.19 26.38 -3.47
N GLN A 137 -19.84 25.25 -3.73
CA GLN A 137 -20.72 24.57 -2.78
C GLN A 137 -20.16 23.22 -2.40
N GLN A 138 -20.10 22.97 -1.09
CA GLN A 138 -19.54 21.74 -0.53
C GLN A 138 -20.31 20.50 -0.98
N GLN A 139 -21.65 20.57 -1.05
CA GLN A 139 -22.48 19.43 -1.45
C GLN A 139 -22.27 19.10 -2.93
N ASP A 140 -22.32 20.09 -3.81
CA ASP A 140 -22.07 19.91 -5.24
C ASP A 140 -20.67 19.32 -5.49
N PHE A 141 -19.65 19.76 -4.75
CA PHE A 141 -18.32 19.17 -4.81
C PHE A 141 -18.33 17.69 -4.39
N LEU A 142 -18.98 17.33 -3.29
CA LEU A 142 -19.07 15.93 -2.84
C LEU A 142 -19.86 15.05 -3.82
N GLU A 143 -20.88 15.59 -4.50
CA GLU A 143 -21.59 14.90 -5.58
C GLU A 143 -20.69 14.66 -6.79
N LYS A 144 -19.87 15.66 -7.18
CA LYS A 144 -18.84 15.50 -8.21
C LYS A 144 -17.84 14.40 -7.84
N VAL A 145 -17.41 14.34 -6.58
CA VAL A 145 -16.50 13.29 -6.07
C VAL A 145 -17.18 11.92 -6.16
N ARG A 146 -18.44 11.81 -5.71
CA ARG A 146 -19.21 10.55 -5.81
C ARG A 146 -19.33 10.07 -7.25
N LYS A 147 -19.66 10.97 -8.18
CA LYS A 147 -19.74 10.66 -9.62
C LYS A 147 -18.38 10.21 -10.16
N THR A 148 -17.32 10.97 -9.89
CA THR A 148 -15.96 10.66 -10.33
C THR A 148 -15.51 9.29 -9.81
N PHE A 149 -15.79 8.99 -8.54
CA PHE A 149 -15.51 7.68 -7.94
C PHE A 149 -16.18 6.54 -8.70
N LEU A 150 -17.48 6.65 -8.99
CA LEU A 150 -18.21 5.62 -9.73
C LEU A 150 -17.72 5.49 -11.17
N ASP A 151 -17.47 6.61 -11.86
CA ASP A 151 -16.94 6.62 -13.23
C ASP A 151 -15.55 5.92 -13.28
N VAL A 152 -14.66 6.18 -12.32
CA VAL A 152 -13.33 5.55 -12.23
C VAL A 152 -13.41 4.07 -11.88
N GLN A 153 -14.27 3.67 -10.94
CA GLN A 153 -14.46 2.25 -10.62
C GLN A 153 -15.02 1.48 -11.84
N LYS A 154 -15.92 2.11 -12.60
CA LYS A 154 -16.41 1.55 -13.86
C LYS A 154 -15.31 1.43 -14.90
N ALA A 155 -14.54 2.49 -15.14
CA ALA A 155 -13.39 2.49 -16.05
C ALA A 155 -12.36 1.40 -15.71
N TRP A 156 -12.08 1.21 -14.42
CA TRP A 156 -11.24 0.13 -13.92
C TRP A 156 -11.81 -1.25 -14.24
N SER A 157 -13.10 -1.45 -13.97
CA SER A 157 -13.82 -2.70 -14.24
C SER A 157 -13.85 -3.06 -15.73
N ASP A 158 -14.04 -2.04 -16.58
CA ASP A 158 -14.08 -2.15 -18.04
C ASP A 158 -12.67 -2.24 -18.65
N GLN A 159 -11.61 -2.05 -17.86
CA GLN A 159 -10.21 -1.99 -18.30
C GLN A 159 -9.94 -0.93 -19.36
N ASP A 160 -10.59 0.23 -19.24
CA ASP A 160 -10.45 1.39 -20.11
C ASP A 160 -10.58 2.69 -19.33
N MET A 161 -9.48 3.44 -19.22
CA MET A 161 -9.41 4.72 -18.50
C MET A 161 -9.68 5.94 -19.37
N SER A 162 -9.86 5.77 -20.69
CA SER A 162 -10.05 6.89 -21.63
C SER A 162 -11.20 7.82 -21.21
N GLY A 163 -12.35 7.24 -20.82
CA GLY A 163 -13.54 7.98 -20.39
C GLY A 163 -13.37 8.80 -19.10
N VAL A 164 -12.36 8.48 -18.28
CA VAL A 164 -12.06 9.18 -17.02
C VAL A 164 -10.78 10.00 -17.07
N ARG A 165 -10.08 10.04 -18.22
CA ARG A 165 -8.85 10.83 -18.40
C ARG A 165 -9.01 12.28 -17.95
N LYS A 166 -10.18 12.86 -18.22
CA LYS A 166 -10.56 14.22 -17.80
C LYS A 166 -10.50 14.48 -16.30
N TYR A 167 -10.66 13.45 -15.47
CA TYR A 167 -10.75 13.60 -14.02
C TYR A 167 -9.43 13.43 -13.29
N VAL A 168 -8.41 12.86 -13.93
CA VAL A 168 -7.24 12.31 -13.24
C VAL A 168 -5.94 12.95 -13.71
N SER A 169 -4.99 13.14 -12.78
CA SER A 169 -3.64 13.59 -13.10
C SER A 169 -2.86 12.53 -13.90
N ASP A 170 -1.71 12.93 -14.44
CA ASP A 170 -0.83 12.02 -15.18
C ASP A 170 -0.35 10.86 -14.32
N GLY A 171 0.02 11.11 -13.05
CA GLY A 171 0.46 10.06 -12.13
C GLY A 171 -0.61 9.02 -11.85
N VAL A 172 -1.87 9.46 -11.66
CA VAL A 172 -3.01 8.55 -11.46
C VAL A 172 -3.34 7.77 -12.73
N TYR A 173 -3.26 8.43 -13.90
CA TYR A 173 -3.53 7.77 -15.18
C TYR A 173 -2.47 6.72 -15.53
N GLU A 174 -1.18 7.02 -15.35
CA GLU A 174 -0.06 6.08 -15.56
C GLU A 174 -0.19 4.85 -14.65
N ARG A 175 -0.56 5.05 -13.38
CA ARG A 175 -0.86 3.96 -12.44
C ARG A 175 -1.89 2.99 -13.00
N PHE A 176 -3.06 3.53 -13.33
CA PHE A 176 -4.18 2.71 -13.77
C PHE A 176 -3.90 2.02 -15.10
N SER A 177 -3.29 2.75 -16.04
CA SER A 177 -2.96 2.23 -17.36
C SER A 177 -2.00 1.05 -17.27
N LEU A 178 -0.95 1.15 -16.44
CA LEU A 178 -0.04 0.03 -16.23
C LEU A 178 -0.71 -1.15 -15.54
N GLN A 179 -1.46 -0.91 -14.46
CA GLN A 179 -2.13 -1.99 -13.73
C GLN A 179 -3.12 -2.74 -14.63
N ILE A 180 -3.90 -2.03 -15.45
CA ILE A 180 -4.78 -2.64 -16.46
C ILE A 180 -3.99 -3.42 -17.50
N HIS A 181 -2.88 -2.86 -17.99
CA HIS A 181 -2.02 -3.55 -18.96
C HIS A 181 -1.50 -4.89 -18.41
N ILE A 182 -1.04 -4.90 -17.15
CA ILE A 182 -0.61 -6.12 -16.44
C ILE A 182 -1.77 -7.13 -16.33
N GLN A 183 -2.97 -6.69 -15.94
CA GLN A 183 -4.13 -7.58 -15.87
C GLN A 183 -4.47 -8.23 -17.22
N LYS A 184 -4.49 -7.43 -18.30
CA LYS A 184 -4.73 -7.90 -19.67
C LYS A 184 -3.70 -8.94 -20.09
N ALA A 185 -2.41 -8.66 -19.85
CA ALA A 185 -1.33 -9.60 -20.15
C ALA A 185 -1.46 -10.91 -19.35
N MET A 186 -1.98 -10.84 -18.13
CA MET A 186 -2.26 -12.00 -17.29
C MET A 186 -3.59 -12.69 -17.60
N GLY A 187 -4.33 -12.23 -18.61
CA GLY A 187 -5.55 -12.87 -19.07
C GLY A 187 -6.74 -12.74 -18.12
N PHE A 188 -6.76 -11.70 -17.26
CA PHE A 188 -7.90 -11.43 -16.38
C PHE A 188 -8.31 -9.96 -16.38
N ARG A 189 -9.50 -9.70 -15.87
CA ARG A 189 -9.92 -8.36 -15.45
C ARG A 189 -10.47 -8.41 -14.04
N ASN A 190 -10.21 -7.34 -13.30
CA ASN A 190 -10.90 -7.09 -12.06
C ASN A 190 -12.30 -6.54 -12.36
N LEU A 191 -13.34 -7.26 -11.96
CA LEU A 191 -14.75 -6.91 -12.11
C LEU A 191 -15.25 -6.33 -10.78
N MET A 192 -15.59 -5.05 -10.81
CA MET A 192 -16.20 -4.31 -9.70
C MET A 192 -17.72 -4.25 -9.89
N ASP A 193 -18.45 -5.17 -9.26
CA ASP A 193 -19.92 -5.24 -9.31
C ASP A 193 -20.56 -4.56 -8.08
N ASP A 194 -21.80 -4.10 -8.22
CA ASP A 194 -22.62 -3.52 -7.14
C ASP A 194 -21.91 -2.42 -6.33
N VAL A 195 -21.10 -1.60 -7.00
CA VAL A 195 -20.37 -0.49 -6.35
C VAL A 195 -21.37 0.52 -5.79
N THR A 196 -21.38 0.65 -4.47
CA THR A 196 -22.26 1.54 -3.73
C THR A 196 -21.43 2.47 -2.85
N VAL A 197 -21.55 3.78 -3.05
CA VAL A 197 -20.95 4.78 -2.15
C VAL A 197 -21.88 4.98 -0.96
N LEU A 198 -21.39 4.63 0.23
CA LEU A 198 -22.09 4.69 1.52
C LEU A 198 -21.97 6.08 2.17
N GLY A 199 -20.88 6.79 1.92
CA GLY A 199 -20.67 8.15 2.43
C GLY A 199 -19.44 8.82 1.84
N THR A 200 -19.49 10.15 1.76
CA THR A 200 -18.39 11.02 1.31
C THR A 200 -18.26 12.19 2.27
N GLU A 201 -17.06 12.45 2.75
CA GLU A 201 -16.79 13.48 3.74
C GLU A 201 -15.47 14.19 3.44
N ILE A 202 -15.46 15.54 3.49
CA ILE A 202 -14.21 16.29 3.43
C ILE A 202 -13.44 16.07 4.73
N ASN A 203 -12.22 15.53 4.60
CA ASN A 203 -11.34 15.21 5.70
C ASN A 203 -10.35 16.35 6.02
N SER A 204 -9.73 16.95 5.00
CA SER A 204 -8.89 18.15 5.10
C SER A 204 -9.04 19.06 3.87
N ILE A 205 -8.84 20.36 4.08
CA ILE A 205 -8.70 21.38 3.03
C ILE A 205 -7.40 22.12 3.26
N GLU A 206 -6.59 22.19 2.22
CA GLU A 206 -5.29 22.85 2.25
C GLU A 206 -5.19 23.83 1.08
N SER A 207 -4.56 24.98 1.31
CA SER A 207 -4.34 25.97 0.28
C SER A 207 -2.88 26.37 0.28
N THR A 208 -2.20 26.05 -0.81
CA THR A 208 -0.84 26.49 -1.08
C THR A 208 -0.86 27.65 -2.08
N ARG A 209 0.32 28.14 -2.48
CA ARG A 209 0.44 29.11 -3.57
C ARG A 209 -0.08 28.57 -4.91
N HIS A 210 0.02 27.26 -5.12
CA HIS A 210 -0.16 26.63 -6.43
C HIS A 210 -1.45 25.82 -6.55
N PHE A 211 -1.90 25.20 -5.45
CA PHE A 211 -3.11 24.39 -5.41
C PHE A 211 -3.92 24.65 -4.14
N ASP A 212 -5.23 24.74 -4.30
CA ASP A 212 -6.21 24.32 -3.32
C ASP A 212 -6.33 22.79 -3.41
N SER A 213 -6.23 22.12 -2.28
CA SER A 213 -6.31 20.66 -2.12
C SER A 213 -7.49 20.31 -1.24
N ILE A 214 -8.37 19.41 -1.69
CA ILE A 214 -9.45 18.87 -0.88
C ILE A 214 -9.29 17.36 -0.81
N HIS A 215 -9.15 16.84 0.41
CA HIS A 215 -9.00 15.43 0.67
C HIS A 215 -10.32 14.86 1.16
N VAL A 216 -10.85 13.88 0.43
CA VAL A 216 -12.20 13.35 0.66
C VAL A 216 -12.11 11.90 1.09
N LYS A 217 -12.67 11.61 2.25
CA LYS A 217 -12.90 10.25 2.72
C LYS A 217 -14.14 9.70 2.00
N ILE A 218 -13.96 8.61 1.27
CA ILE A 218 -15.01 7.89 0.57
C ILE A 218 -15.19 6.53 1.25
N THR A 219 -16.39 6.29 1.80
CA THR A 219 -16.79 4.97 2.32
C THR A 219 -17.67 4.31 1.27
N ALA A 220 -17.26 3.14 0.78
CA ALA A 220 -17.96 2.43 -0.28
C ALA A 220 -18.05 0.92 0.00
N SER A 221 -18.91 0.23 -0.73
CA SER A 221 -19.02 -1.23 -0.74
C SER A 221 -19.07 -1.70 -2.19
N ALA A 222 -18.43 -2.82 -2.49
CA ALA A 222 -18.45 -3.42 -3.82
C ALA A 222 -18.26 -4.94 -3.74
N LYS A 223 -18.66 -5.64 -4.81
CA LYS A 223 -18.31 -7.03 -5.10
C LYS A 223 -17.08 -7.04 -5.99
N ASP A 224 -15.94 -7.34 -5.40
CA ASP A 224 -14.63 -7.31 -6.04
C ASP A 224 -14.22 -8.73 -6.45
N THR A 225 -14.24 -9.00 -7.76
CA THR A 225 -14.08 -10.34 -8.33
C THR A 225 -13.10 -10.29 -9.49
N ASP A 226 -12.19 -11.24 -9.61
CA ASP A 226 -11.39 -11.37 -10.84
C ASP A 226 -12.05 -12.38 -11.77
N VAL A 227 -12.15 -12.04 -13.05
CA VAL A 227 -12.70 -12.92 -14.10
C VAL A 227 -11.68 -13.12 -15.22
N SER A 228 -11.62 -14.34 -15.74
CA SER A 228 -10.80 -14.70 -16.91
C SER A 228 -11.31 -13.98 -18.15
N LEU A 229 -10.40 -13.34 -18.90
CA LEU A 229 -10.73 -12.70 -20.18
C LEU A 229 -11.10 -13.73 -21.26
N GLU A 230 -10.51 -14.92 -21.21
CA GLU A 230 -10.75 -16.00 -22.18
C GLU A 230 -12.12 -16.67 -21.96
N THR A 231 -12.44 -17.03 -20.72
CA THR A 231 -13.61 -17.87 -20.43
C THR A 231 -14.78 -17.12 -19.82
N GLY A 232 -14.58 -15.88 -19.38
CA GLY A 232 -15.55 -15.11 -18.59
C GLY A 232 -15.82 -15.69 -17.20
N ARG A 233 -15.16 -16.79 -16.81
CA ARG A 233 -15.35 -17.45 -15.53
C ARG A 233 -14.62 -16.70 -14.42
N LYS A 234 -15.20 -16.72 -13.23
CA LYS A 234 -14.56 -16.20 -12.01
C LYS A 234 -13.31 -17.01 -11.69
N ILE A 235 -12.19 -16.31 -11.53
CA ILE A 235 -10.90 -16.91 -11.14
C ILE A 235 -10.57 -16.62 -9.66
N ARG A 236 -11.13 -15.54 -9.10
CA ARG A 236 -11.09 -15.21 -7.67
C ARG A 236 -12.53 -15.09 -7.15
N ASN A 237 -12.82 -15.69 -6.00
CA ASN A 237 -14.16 -15.60 -5.42
C ASN A 237 -14.46 -14.17 -4.93
N ASN A 238 -15.73 -13.77 -5.05
CA ASN A 238 -16.25 -12.46 -4.69
C ASN A 238 -15.84 -12.06 -3.26
N TYR A 239 -15.08 -10.98 -3.13
CA TYR A 239 -15.07 -10.22 -1.89
C TYR A 239 -16.21 -9.21 -1.94
N THR A 240 -17.20 -9.35 -1.06
CA THR A 240 -18.17 -8.28 -0.80
C THR A 240 -17.80 -7.63 0.51
N GLY A 241 -17.48 -6.34 0.50
CA GLY A 241 -17.21 -5.65 1.76
C GLY A 241 -17.10 -4.15 1.64
N THR A 242 -17.34 -3.50 2.76
CA THR A 242 -17.12 -2.07 2.95
C THR A 242 -15.62 -1.76 2.98
N PHE A 243 -15.24 -0.65 2.38
CA PHE A 243 -13.88 -0.11 2.39
C PHE A 243 -13.89 1.41 2.44
N ILE A 244 -12.74 1.98 2.79
CA ILE A 244 -12.52 3.42 2.90
C ILE A 244 -11.29 3.78 2.06
N GLU A 245 -11.43 4.81 1.24
CA GLU A 245 -10.34 5.43 0.47
C GLU A 245 -10.34 6.94 0.73
N TYR A 246 -9.17 7.56 0.64
CA TYR A 246 -8.97 9.00 0.72
C TYR A 246 -8.52 9.49 -0.65
N TRP A 247 -9.28 10.39 -1.26
CA TRP A 247 -9.02 10.91 -2.59
C TRP A 247 -8.66 12.39 -2.49
N SER A 248 -7.49 12.75 -3.03
CA SER A 248 -6.97 14.13 -3.01
C SER A 248 -7.26 14.83 -4.34
N PHE A 249 -8.06 15.89 -4.30
CA PHE A 249 -8.41 16.70 -5.46
C PHE A 249 -7.66 18.03 -5.43
N LEU A 250 -7.06 18.41 -6.56
CA LEU A 250 -6.28 19.64 -6.71
C LEU A 250 -6.94 20.59 -7.71
N ARG A 251 -6.92 21.88 -7.40
CA ARG A 251 -7.32 22.97 -8.29
C ARG A 251 -6.48 24.21 -8.03
N LYS A 252 -6.17 25.02 -9.04
CA LYS A 252 -5.44 26.27 -8.88
C LYS A 252 -6.22 27.26 -7.98
N PRO A 253 -5.57 27.92 -7.00
CA PRO A 253 -6.24 28.89 -6.14
C PRO A 253 -6.83 30.05 -6.94
N GLY A 254 -8.05 30.45 -6.58
CA GLY A 254 -8.77 31.57 -7.21
C GLY A 254 -9.56 31.21 -8.46
N VAL A 255 -9.50 29.95 -8.92
CA VAL A 255 -10.42 29.44 -9.95
C VAL A 255 -11.85 29.47 -9.40
N ARG A 256 -12.76 30.07 -10.16
CA ARG A 256 -14.17 30.22 -9.77
C ARG A 256 -15.03 29.11 -10.38
N THR A 257 -15.84 28.49 -9.54
CA THR A 257 -16.84 27.52 -9.96
C THR A 257 -17.89 28.22 -10.82
N THR A 258 -18.08 27.74 -12.05
CA THR A 258 -19.04 28.28 -13.02
C THR A 258 -20.00 27.17 -13.44
N GLU A 259 -21.30 27.43 -13.32
CA GLU A 259 -22.35 26.49 -13.72
C GLU A 259 -22.27 26.17 -15.23
N GLY A 260 -22.40 24.88 -15.60
CA GLY A 260 -22.32 24.43 -16.99
C GLY A 260 -20.91 24.34 -17.57
N LYS A 261 -19.87 24.75 -16.82
CA LYS A 261 -18.45 24.70 -17.22
C LYS A 261 -17.64 23.84 -16.24
N SER A 262 -17.99 22.57 -16.15
CA SER A 262 -17.35 21.61 -15.25
C SER A 262 -16.95 20.33 -15.96
N LEU A 263 -15.81 19.75 -15.58
CA LEU A 263 -15.35 18.45 -16.08
C LEU A 263 -16.37 17.34 -15.82
N SER A 264 -17.03 17.40 -14.66
CA SER A 264 -18.09 16.48 -14.24
C SER A 264 -19.36 16.56 -15.11
N GLU A 265 -19.60 17.71 -15.74
CA GLU A 265 -20.76 17.98 -16.60
C GLU A 265 -20.45 17.67 -18.07
N GLY A 266 -19.21 17.30 -18.39
CA GLY A 266 -18.80 16.99 -19.76
C GLY A 266 -18.55 18.24 -20.62
N SER A 267 -18.29 19.38 -19.99
CA SER A 267 -17.93 20.64 -20.68
C SER A 267 -16.52 21.07 -20.31
N CYS A 268 -15.82 21.72 -21.24
CA CYS A 268 -14.52 22.32 -20.96
C CYS A 268 -14.67 23.48 -19.95
N PRO A 269 -13.98 23.46 -18.80
CA PRO A 269 -14.07 24.54 -17.82
C PRO A 269 -13.52 25.88 -18.32
N ASN A 270 -12.63 25.85 -19.34
CA ASN A 270 -12.10 27.06 -19.96
C ASN A 270 -13.09 27.65 -21.00
N CYS A 271 -13.38 26.93 -22.09
CA CYS A 271 -14.17 27.46 -23.21
C CYS A 271 -15.68 27.14 -23.17
N GLY A 272 -16.11 26.13 -22.41
CA GLY A 272 -17.51 25.69 -22.34
C GLY A 272 -17.96 24.74 -23.44
N ALA A 273 -17.09 24.35 -24.38
CA ALA A 273 -17.42 23.35 -25.40
C ALA A 273 -17.63 21.95 -24.78
N THR A 274 -18.39 21.09 -25.46
CA THR A 274 -18.49 19.67 -25.09
C THR A 274 -17.09 19.05 -25.07
N LEU A 275 -16.78 18.32 -24.00
CA LEU A 275 -15.44 17.89 -23.70
C LEU A 275 -15.01 16.75 -24.62
N GLU A 276 -14.20 17.09 -25.61
CA GLU A 276 -13.40 16.16 -26.39
C GLU A 276 -11.93 16.42 -26.06
N LEU A 277 -11.24 15.39 -25.58
CA LEU A 277 -9.86 15.48 -25.15
C LEU A 277 -8.95 14.68 -26.07
N SER A 278 -7.76 15.23 -26.32
CA SER A 278 -6.62 14.44 -26.79
C SER A 278 -6.13 13.48 -25.68
N ASP A 279 -5.23 12.57 -26.05
CA ASP A 279 -4.53 11.71 -25.09
C ASP A 279 -3.76 12.51 -24.02
N SER A 280 -3.33 13.74 -24.35
CA SER A 280 -2.67 14.64 -23.41
C SER A 280 -3.62 15.34 -22.42
N GLY A 281 -4.93 15.06 -22.48
CA GLY A 281 -5.92 15.77 -21.66
C GLY A 281 -6.16 17.21 -22.11
N GLN A 282 -5.80 17.52 -23.36
CA GLN A 282 -5.99 18.84 -23.96
C GLN A 282 -7.36 18.92 -24.63
N CYS A 283 -8.08 20.04 -24.42
CA CYS A 283 -9.35 20.29 -25.07
C CYS A 283 -9.16 20.58 -26.56
N SER A 284 -9.83 19.81 -27.42
CA SER A 284 -9.74 19.94 -28.89
C SER A 284 -10.24 21.29 -29.45
N TYR A 285 -10.89 22.13 -28.64
CA TYR A 285 -11.48 23.40 -29.07
C TYR A 285 -10.69 24.64 -28.65
N CYS A 286 -10.00 24.60 -27.51
CA CYS A 286 -9.33 25.77 -26.94
C CYS A 286 -7.92 25.49 -26.42
N ASP A 287 -7.40 24.29 -26.65
CA ASP A 287 -6.05 23.86 -26.29
C ASP A 287 -5.73 23.88 -24.78
N ALA A 288 -6.74 24.11 -23.93
CA ALA A 288 -6.61 24.04 -22.49
C ALA A 288 -6.29 22.61 -22.03
N VAL A 289 -5.23 22.44 -21.26
CA VAL A 289 -4.92 21.17 -20.59
C VAL A 289 -5.77 21.07 -19.35
N VAL A 290 -6.92 20.41 -19.46
CA VAL A 290 -7.94 20.44 -18.40
C VAL A 290 -7.58 19.55 -17.20
N THR A 291 -6.64 18.63 -17.38
CA THR A 291 -6.11 17.71 -16.35
C THR A 291 -5.00 18.33 -15.49
N SER A 292 -4.65 19.59 -15.71
CA SER A 292 -3.59 20.29 -14.99
C SER A 292 -3.98 20.82 -13.60
N GLY A 293 -5.28 20.77 -13.28
CA GLY A 293 -5.84 21.45 -12.11
C GLY A 293 -5.98 22.97 -12.30
N GLU A 294 -5.61 23.54 -13.46
CA GLU A 294 -5.71 24.98 -13.70
C GLU A 294 -7.14 25.51 -13.81
N TYR A 295 -8.08 24.66 -14.20
CA TYR A 295 -9.43 25.08 -14.60
C TYR A 295 -10.55 24.46 -13.77
N ASP A 296 -10.33 23.26 -13.22
CA ASP A 296 -11.31 22.55 -12.37
C ASP A 296 -10.58 21.54 -11.49
N TRP A 297 -11.30 20.86 -10.60
CA TRP A 297 -10.77 19.86 -9.68
C TRP A 297 -10.31 18.60 -10.40
N VAL A 298 -9.06 18.21 -10.17
CA VAL A 298 -8.43 17.00 -10.72
C VAL A 298 -8.03 16.06 -9.59
N LEU A 299 -8.37 14.78 -9.73
CA LEU A 299 -7.93 13.71 -8.83
C LEU A 299 -6.43 13.47 -9.03
N SER A 300 -5.66 13.70 -7.97
CA SER A 300 -4.19 13.61 -8.00
C SER A 300 -3.64 12.44 -7.18
N GLU A 301 -4.41 11.95 -6.20
CA GLU A 301 -3.94 10.93 -5.28
C GLU A 301 -5.12 10.07 -4.80
N ILE A 302 -4.85 8.77 -4.62
CA ILE A 302 -5.77 7.83 -4.00
C ILE A 302 -4.98 7.06 -2.93
N THR A 303 -5.33 7.30 -1.68
CA THR A 303 -4.60 6.80 -0.50
C THR A 303 -5.51 5.93 0.35
N GLN A 304 -4.94 4.88 0.95
CA GLN A 304 -5.71 3.96 1.78
C GLN A 304 -5.85 4.49 3.19
N SER A 305 -6.93 4.09 3.89
CA SER A 305 -7.18 4.54 5.25
C SER A 305 -6.06 4.23 6.25
N ILE A 306 -5.24 3.21 5.99
CA ILE A 306 -4.12 2.85 6.87
C ILE A 306 -2.88 3.73 6.67
N GLU A 307 -2.71 4.30 5.48
CA GLU A 307 -1.59 5.19 5.16
C GLU A 307 -1.96 6.67 5.29
N TRP A 308 -3.27 6.97 5.34
CA TRP A 308 -3.74 8.35 5.41
C TRP A 308 -3.20 9.06 6.65
N SER A 309 -2.65 10.26 6.44
CA SER A 309 -2.34 11.21 7.51
C SER A 309 -2.64 12.61 7.00
N THR A 310 -3.00 13.53 7.89
CA THR A 310 -3.16 14.94 7.50
C THR A 310 -1.80 15.50 7.12
N ALA A 311 -1.70 16.21 5.99
CA ALA A 311 -0.43 16.68 5.49
C ALA A 311 0.28 17.58 6.51
N GLU A 312 1.58 17.35 6.65
CA GLU A 312 2.46 18.26 7.38
C GLU A 312 2.70 19.53 6.56
N SER A 313 3.05 20.61 7.25
CA SER A 313 3.44 21.83 6.57
C SER A 313 4.64 21.56 5.66
N HIS A 314 4.51 21.84 4.36
CA HIS A 314 5.63 21.77 3.40
C HIS A 314 6.88 22.53 3.88
N ASN A 315 6.71 23.54 4.75
CA ASN A 315 7.80 24.29 5.36
C ASN A 315 8.70 23.48 6.30
N ALA A 316 8.29 22.29 6.72
CA ALA A 316 9.11 21.37 7.50
C ALA A 316 10.13 20.62 6.64
N ILE A 317 9.93 20.58 5.32
CA ILE A 317 10.82 19.89 4.38
C ILE A 317 12.15 20.68 4.28
N PRO A 318 13.30 20.07 4.59
CA PRO A 318 14.61 20.69 4.46
C PRO A 318 14.85 21.24 3.05
N GLY A 319 15.24 22.52 2.97
CA GLY A 319 15.53 23.23 1.71
C GLY A 319 14.30 23.72 0.95
N TYR A 320 13.08 23.42 1.40
CA TYR A 320 11.86 23.85 0.72
C TYR A 320 11.71 25.37 0.67
N ARG A 321 11.94 26.06 1.78
CA ARG A 321 11.75 27.52 1.86
C ARG A 321 12.69 28.25 0.91
N GLU A 322 13.96 27.87 0.92
CA GLU A 322 14.98 28.44 0.04
C GLU A 322 14.69 28.12 -1.43
N PHE A 323 14.24 26.90 -1.74
CA PHE A 323 13.91 26.49 -3.10
C PHE A 323 12.66 27.19 -3.65
N ALA A 324 11.58 27.24 -2.86
CA ALA A 324 10.33 27.90 -3.26
C ALA A 324 10.51 29.42 -3.44
N ALA A 325 11.45 30.03 -2.70
CA ALA A 325 11.84 31.42 -2.93
C ALA A 325 12.60 31.60 -4.25
N ALA A 326 13.49 30.66 -4.60
CA ALA A 326 14.24 30.71 -5.85
C ALA A 326 13.40 30.37 -7.08
N ASP A 327 12.47 29.42 -6.98
CA ASP A 327 11.57 29.00 -8.05
C ASP A 327 10.11 29.19 -7.64
N SER A 328 9.55 30.33 -8.03
CA SER A 328 8.20 30.73 -7.66
C SER A 328 7.09 29.85 -8.23
N GLY A 329 7.40 28.97 -9.18
CA GLY A 329 6.46 27.99 -9.74
C GLY A 329 6.53 26.61 -9.07
N PHE A 330 7.46 26.41 -8.14
CA PHE A 330 7.71 25.12 -7.52
C PHE A 330 6.57 24.69 -6.59
N SER A 331 6.08 23.47 -6.77
CA SER A 331 5.00 22.89 -5.99
C SER A 331 5.31 21.45 -5.59
N ILE A 332 5.12 21.10 -4.32
CA ILE A 332 5.29 19.73 -3.81
C ILE A 332 4.35 18.76 -4.54
N ASN A 333 3.08 19.12 -4.75
CA ASN A 333 2.12 18.25 -5.42
C ASN A 333 2.52 17.92 -6.87
N SER A 334 3.18 18.85 -7.57
CA SER A 334 3.70 18.58 -8.91
C SER A 334 4.90 17.62 -8.88
N ILE A 335 5.72 17.67 -7.82
CA ILE A 335 6.80 16.71 -7.61
C ILE A 335 6.25 15.32 -7.25
N GLU A 336 5.21 15.24 -6.43
CA GLU A 336 4.56 13.97 -6.07
C GLU A 336 3.95 13.28 -7.32
N ASP A 337 3.28 14.05 -8.17
CA ASP A 337 2.74 13.55 -9.44
C ASP A 337 3.87 13.13 -10.41
N THR A 338 4.95 13.93 -10.51
CA THR A 338 6.14 13.59 -11.31
C THR A 338 6.82 12.31 -10.82
N ALA A 339 7.02 12.18 -9.50
CA ALA A 339 7.59 11.00 -8.88
C ALA A 339 6.69 9.77 -9.10
N SER A 340 5.37 9.95 -9.10
CA SER A 340 4.40 8.90 -9.41
C SER A 340 4.53 8.42 -10.86
N VAL A 341 4.59 9.33 -11.84
CA VAL A 341 4.83 8.98 -13.26
C VAL A 341 6.15 8.20 -13.41
N ILE A 342 7.23 8.70 -12.80
CA ILE A 342 8.54 8.05 -12.81
C ILE A 342 8.46 6.64 -12.19
N PHE A 343 7.79 6.49 -11.05
CA PHE A 343 7.63 5.21 -10.38
C PHE A 343 6.88 4.20 -11.24
N TRP A 344 5.75 4.58 -11.84
CA TRP A 344 4.99 3.63 -12.67
C TRP A 344 5.74 3.25 -13.95
N ARG A 345 6.51 4.17 -14.54
CA ARG A 345 7.43 3.84 -15.65
C ARG A 345 8.57 2.92 -15.20
N TYR A 346 9.09 3.11 -13.99
CA TYR A 346 10.06 2.20 -13.38
C TYR A 346 9.46 0.79 -13.19
N ILE A 347 8.25 0.67 -12.65
CA ILE A 347 7.55 -0.62 -12.53
C ILE A 347 7.28 -1.24 -13.90
N LYS A 348 6.87 -0.44 -14.90
CA LYS A 348 6.68 -0.89 -16.27
C LYS A 348 7.96 -1.45 -16.86
N SER A 349 9.12 -0.86 -16.55
CA SER A 349 10.42 -1.36 -17.04
C SER A 349 10.71 -2.78 -16.55
N TYR A 350 10.35 -3.10 -15.31
CA TYR A 350 10.42 -4.47 -14.79
C TYR A 350 9.41 -5.41 -15.47
N PHE A 351 8.22 -4.92 -15.77
CA PHE A 351 7.21 -5.71 -16.48
C PHE A 351 7.64 -6.03 -17.91
N ASP A 352 8.13 -5.03 -18.65
CA ASP A 352 8.58 -5.16 -20.04
C ASP A 352 9.94 -5.87 -20.17
N GLY A 353 10.76 -5.86 -19.12
CA GLY A 353 12.15 -6.33 -19.17
C GLY A 353 13.08 -5.38 -19.94
N SER A 354 12.69 -4.11 -20.10
CA SER A 354 13.42 -3.06 -20.84
C SER A 354 13.36 -1.73 -20.07
N ALA A 355 14.41 -0.91 -20.15
CA ALA A 355 14.45 0.43 -19.57
C ALA A 355 13.75 1.51 -20.41
N ASP A 356 13.22 1.18 -21.60
CA ASP A 356 12.57 2.13 -22.51
C ASP A 356 11.51 3.01 -21.82
N PRO A 357 10.62 2.49 -20.93
CA PRO A 357 9.62 3.31 -20.26
C PRO A 357 10.19 4.48 -19.46
N VAL A 358 11.40 4.34 -18.90
CA VAL A 358 12.04 5.40 -18.09
C VAL A 358 12.95 6.32 -18.90
N ARG A 359 13.27 6.04 -20.16
CA ARG A 359 14.31 6.78 -20.91
C ARG A 359 14.05 8.27 -21.05
N LYS A 360 12.78 8.70 -21.03
CA LYS A 360 12.36 10.12 -21.06
C LYS A 360 12.27 10.80 -19.70
N VAL A 361 12.22 10.01 -18.62
CA VAL A 361 11.97 10.50 -17.26
C VAL A 361 13.11 10.17 -16.28
N ALA A 362 14.21 9.62 -16.78
CA ALA A 362 15.41 9.28 -16.04
C ALA A 362 16.65 9.67 -16.82
N LEU A 363 17.72 10.09 -16.13
CA LEU A 363 19.00 10.34 -16.78
C LEU A 363 19.43 9.14 -17.63
N ALA A 364 20.02 9.39 -18.80
CA ALA A 364 20.51 8.33 -19.70
C ALA A 364 21.38 7.30 -18.95
N GLN A 365 22.34 7.79 -18.14
CA GLN A 365 23.20 6.95 -17.30
C GLN A 365 22.44 6.06 -16.30
N TYR A 366 21.25 6.47 -15.85
CA TYR A 366 20.41 5.65 -14.97
C TYR A 366 19.63 4.63 -15.78
N ALA A 367 19.02 5.05 -16.89
CA ALA A 367 18.29 4.15 -17.79
C ALA A 367 19.20 3.01 -18.27
N ASP A 368 20.44 3.28 -18.66
CA ASP A 368 21.39 2.25 -19.10
C ASP A 368 21.81 1.31 -17.96
N ARG A 369 21.95 1.82 -16.73
CA ARG A 369 22.21 0.96 -15.56
C ARG A 369 20.99 0.08 -15.21
N LEU A 370 19.79 0.62 -15.37
CA LEU A 370 18.56 -0.14 -15.17
C LEU A 370 18.44 -1.23 -16.23
N GLU A 371 18.69 -0.92 -17.50
CA GLU A 371 18.70 -1.88 -18.62
C GLU A 371 19.61 -3.07 -18.31
N ASN A 372 20.85 -2.80 -17.92
CA ASN A 372 21.81 -3.84 -17.51
C ASN A 372 21.30 -4.66 -16.31
N SER A 373 20.64 -4.01 -15.35
CA SER A 373 20.09 -4.69 -14.17
C SER A 373 18.89 -5.58 -14.53
N LEU A 374 18.03 -5.15 -15.45
CA LEU A 374 16.88 -5.89 -15.94
C LEU A 374 17.32 -7.13 -16.71
N GLN A 375 18.31 -6.99 -17.61
CA GLN A 375 18.91 -8.10 -18.34
C GLN A 375 19.51 -9.16 -17.41
N GLN A 376 20.08 -8.76 -16.26
CA GLN A 376 20.58 -9.70 -15.25
C GLN A 376 19.47 -10.47 -14.51
N THR A 377 18.21 -10.04 -14.61
CA THR A 377 17.07 -10.79 -14.04
C THR A 377 16.54 -11.87 -14.95
N ALA A 378 16.96 -11.87 -16.22
CA ALA A 378 16.55 -12.86 -17.21
C ALA A 378 17.06 -14.26 -16.83
N ASP A 379 16.18 -15.25 -16.99
CA ASP A 379 16.43 -16.66 -16.77
C ASP A 379 15.64 -17.44 -17.84
N GLY A 380 16.34 -17.92 -18.85
CA GLY A 380 15.72 -18.48 -20.05
C GLY A 380 14.90 -17.44 -20.80
N ASP A 381 13.60 -17.72 -21.00
CA ASP A 381 12.63 -16.82 -21.63
C ASP A 381 11.80 -16.02 -20.62
N SER A 382 12.19 -16.04 -19.34
CA SER A 382 11.53 -15.35 -18.24
C SER A 382 12.39 -14.26 -17.62
N HIS A 383 11.76 -13.22 -17.06
CA HIS A 383 12.46 -12.19 -16.27
C HIS A 383 11.66 -11.80 -15.03
N MET A 384 12.32 -11.13 -14.08
CA MET A 384 11.69 -10.72 -12.83
C MET A 384 10.83 -9.48 -13.04
N PHE A 385 9.63 -9.49 -12.48
CA PHE A 385 8.80 -8.30 -12.40
C PHE A 385 8.06 -8.19 -11.05
N PHE A 386 7.45 -7.02 -10.82
CA PHE A 386 6.65 -6.74 -9.64
C PHE A 386 5.16 -6.93 -9.93
N HIS A 387 4.58 -8.01 -9.43
CA HIS A 387 3.15 -8.25 -9.50
C HIS A 387 2.43 -7.48 -8.38
N ASP A 388 1.24 -6.94 -8.72
CA ASP A 388 0.34 -6.30 -7.76
C ASP A 388 1.01 -5.15 -6.97
N ALA A 389 1.76 -4.32 -7.71
CA ALA A 389 2.40 -3.14 -7.17
C ALA A 389 1.35 -2.11 -6.69
N ALA A 390 1.52 -1.63 -5.46
CA ALA A 390 0.66 -0.62 -4.84
C ALA A 390 1.51 0.43 -4.12
N VAL A 391 1.17 1.71 -4.29
CA VAL A 391 1.81 2.84 -3.60
C VAL A 391 1.00 3.17 -2.36
N GLY A 392 1.69 3.29 -1.22
CA GLY A 392 1.12 3.74 0.04
C GLY A 392 1.34 5.24 0.29
N ALA A 393 2.52 5.74 -0.06
CA ALA A 393 2.86 7.16 0.07
C ALA A 393 3.93 7.61 -0.93
N VAL A 394 3.86 8.88 -1.33
CA VAL A 394 4.89 9.60 -2.10
C VAL A 394 5.18 10.90 -1.36
N GLU A 395 6.33 11.00 -0.70
CA GLU A 395 6.62 12.08 0.24
C GLU A 395 7.97 12.74 -0.10
N VAL A 396 7.98 14.07 -0.30
CA VAL A 396 9.23 14.81 -0.49
C VAL A 396 9.97 14.92 0.84
N GLN A 397 11.20 14.39 0.90
CA GLN A 397 12.01 14.31 2.11
C GLN A 397 13.01 15.45 2.26
N SER A 398 13.60 15.92 1.15
CA SER A 398 14.54 17.03 1.16
C SER A 398 14.73 17.61 -0.24
N ILE A 399 15.11 18.89 -0.28
CA ILE A 399 15.41 19.63 -1.50
C ILE A 399 16.79 20.27 -1.34
N ILE A 400 17.68 20.05 -2.31
CA ILE A 400 19.06 20.50 -2.27
C ILE A 400 19.34 21.27 -3.54
N GLN A 401 19.63 22.57 -3.41
CA GLN A 401 20.14 23.38 -4.51
C GLN A 401 21.60 23.05 -4.76
N GLY A 402 21.93 22.62 -5.97
CA GLY A 402 23.31 22.35 -6.37
C GLY A 402 23.82 23.44 -7.32
N SER A 403 25.12 23.45 -7.58
CA SER A 403 25.71 24.40 -8.54
C SER A 403 25.32 24.08 -10.00
N ASN A 404 25.20 22.79 -10.33
CA ASN A 404 24.86 22.33 -11.67
C ASN A 404 23.47 21.68 -11.74
N LEU A 405 23.15 20.84 -10.76
CA LEU A 405 21.89 20.12 -10.65
C LEU A 405 21.28 20.38 -9.28
N ASP A 406 20.02 20.78 -9.27
CA ASP A 406 19.18 20.72 -8.08
C ASP A 406 18.72 19.27 -7.88
N ARG A 407 18.55 18.84 -6.62
CA ARG A 407 18.18 17.49 -6.23
C ARG A 407 16.99 17.49 -5.30
N ILE A 408 16.05 16.57 -5.52
CA ILE A 408 14.95 16.29 -4.61
C ILE A 408 14.99 14.82 -4.25
N GLN A 409 14.90 14.52 -2.96
CA GLN A 409 14.72 13.16 -2.48
C GLN A 409 13.24 12.92 -2.18
N VAL A 410 12.66 11.95 -2.87
CA VAL A 410 11.26 11.56 -2.70
C VAL A 410 11.22 10.14 -2.13
N LEU A 411 10.59 9.97 -0.98
CA LEU A 411 10.30 8.66 -0.41
C LEU A 411 9.05 8.10 -1.09
N ILE A 412 9.21 6.94 -1.72
CA ILE A 412 8.10 6.16 -2.24
C ILE A 412 7.98 4.93 -1.36
N LYS A 413 6.89 4.84 -0.59
CA LYS A 413 6.52 3.65 0.16
C LYS A 413 5.57 2.84 -0.72
N TRP A 414 6.00 1.68 -1.15
CA TRP A 414 5.19 0.83 -2.01
C TRP A 414 5.30 -0.64 -1.61
N SER A 415 4.38 -1.48 -2.07
CA SER A 415 4.43 -2.93 -1.87
C SER A 415 4.24 -3.66 -3.19
N ALA A 416 4.84 -4.84 -3.31
CA ALA A 416 4.60 -5.73 -4.44
C ALA A 416 5.01 -7.18 -4.10
N MET A 417 4.53 -8.11 -4.91
CA MET A 417 5.02 -9.49 -4.95
C MET A 417 6.09 -9.60 -6.02
N ASN A 418 7.24 -10.21 -5.68
CA ASN A 418 8.21 -10.59 -6.70
C ASN A 418 7.64 -11.78 -7.48
N SER A 419 7.65 -11.67 -8.80
CA SER A 419 7.18 -12.69 -9.71
C SER A 419 8.12 -12.79 -10.92
N ARG A 420 7.87 -13.79 -11.78
CA ARG A 420 8.54 -13.93 -13.07
C ARG A 420 7.51 -14.03 -14.17
N ILE A 421 7.77 -13.38 -15.29
CA ILE A 421 6.93 -13.43 -16.49
C ILE A 421 7.77 -14.01 -17.63
N SER A 422 7.23 -15.01 -18.32
CA SER A 422 7.83 -15.53 -19.56
C SER A 422 7.26 -14.83 -20.78
N SER A 423 7.87 -15.08 -21.94
CA SER A 423 7.37 -14.65 -23.25
C SER A 423 5.90 -15.03 -23.53
N SER A 424 5.39 -16.06 -22.83
CA SER A 424 3.99 -16.49 -22.88
C SER A 424 3.00 -15.55 -22.17
N GLY A 425 3.49 -14.57 -21.39
CA GLY A 425 2.68 -13.65 -20.59
C GLY A 425 2.15 -14.22 -19.27
N LYS A 426 2.39 -15.50 -18.97
CA LYS A 426 1.92 -16.14 -17.73
C LYS A 426 2.92 -15.95 -16.58
N PRO A 427 2.47 -15.54 -15.38
CA PRO A 427 3.35 -15.41 -14.23
C PRO A 427 3.70 -16.79 -13.63
N GLU A 428 4.98 -17.04 -13.38
CA GLU A 428 5.49 -18.38 -13.03
C GLU A 428 5.70 -18.61 -11.52
N SER A 429 5.65 -17.56 -10.68
CA SER A 429 5.62 -17.70 -9.21
C SER A 429 5.13 -16.43 -8.52
N LYS A 430 4.55 -16.52 -7.31
CA LYS A 430 4.22 -15.37 -6.46
C LYS A 430 5.02 -15.45 -5.15
N GLY A 431 6.08 -14.65 -5.04
CA GLY A 431 6.74 -14.40 -3.76
C GLY A 431 5.82 -13.63 -2.80
N PRO A 432 6.16 -13.56 -1.50
CA PRO A 432 5.34 -12.81 -0.54
C PRO A 432 5.30 -11.32 -0.87
N LYS A 433 4.15 -10.70 -0.64
CA LYS A 433 4.01 -9.26 -0.78
C LYS A 433 4.85 -8.54 0.27
N THR A 434 5.74 -7.67 -0.18
CA THR A 434 6.73 -7.01 0.67
C THR A 434 6.60 -5.49 0.53
N ILE A 435 6.62 -4.78 1.66
CA ILE A 435 6.70 -3.30 1.70
C ILE A 435 8.15 -2.87 1.43
N ARG A 436 8.31 -1.85 0.60
CA ARG A 436 9.56 -1.39 -0.01
C ARG A 436 9.64 0.14 0.08
N PRO A 437 10.16 0.70 1.19
CA PRO A 437 10.46 2.11 1.24
C PRO A 437 11.74 2.41 0.44
N GLN A 438 11.65 3.26 -0.57
CA GLN A 438 12.77 3.64 -1.43
C GLN A 438 12.85 5.15 -1.62
N ILE A 439 14.06 5.68 -1.69
CA ILE A 439 14.31 7.08 -2.04
C ILE A 439 14.59 7.18 -3.53
N PHE A 440 13.72 7.89 -4.23
CA PHE A 440 13.91 8.33 -5.61
C PHE A 440 14.56 9.70 -5.55
N THR A 441 15.78 9.81 -6.07
CA THR A 441 16.48 11.10 -6.19
C THR A 441 16.20 11.66 -7.57
N LEU A 442 15.43 12.73 -7.63
CA LEU A 442 15.12 13.47 -8.85
C LEU A 442 16.10 14.64 -9.00
N VAL A 443 16.50 14.93 -10.23
CA VAL A 443 17.38 16.04 -10.58
C VAL A 443 16.79 16.93 -11.65
N ARG A 444 17.16 18.20 -11.61
CA ARG A 444 16.91 19.19 -12.67
C ARG A 444 18.13 20.11 -12.77
N LYS A 445 18.43 20.66 -13.95
CA LYS A 445 19.50 21.66 -14.09
C LYS A 445 19.20 22.88 -13.22
N HIS A 446 20.23 23.34 -12.52
CA HIS A 446 20.13 24.49 -11.64
C HIS A 446 19.66 25.72 -12.43
N GLY A 447 18.75 26.51 -11.85
CA GLY A 447 18.22 27.72 -12.46
C GLY A 447 17.04 27.50 -13.42
N VAL A 448 16.72 26.27 -13.82
CA VAL A 448 15.49 25.95 -14.56
C VAL A 448 14.28 26.32 -13.70
N LYS A 449 13.30 27.02 -14.29
CA LYS A 449 12.06 27.46 -13.61
C LYS A 449 10.90 26.50 -13.86
N THR A 450 10.09 26.27 -12.85
CA THR A 450 8.88 25.45 -12.98
C THR A 450 7.80 26.23 -13.74
N LEU A 451 7.18 25.61 -14.73
CA LEU A 451 6.05 26.16 -15.46
C LEU A 451 4.76 25.94 -14.65
N ALA A 452 4.41 26.92 -13.81
CA ALA A 452 3.24 26.83 -12.94
C ALA A 452 1.92 26.58 -13.69
N GLU A 453 1.82 27.02 -14.95
CA GLU A 453 0.64 26.85 -15.80
C GLU A 453 0.45 25.42 -16.35
N ARG A 454 1.40 24.53 -16.08
CA ARG A 454 1.34 23.12 -16.45
C ARG A 454 1.46 22.22 -15.23
N GLY A 455 0.91 22.67 -14.11
CA GLY A 455 0.79 21.86 -12.90
C GLY A 455 0.21 20.48 -13.22
N LEU A 456 0.78 19.40 -12.68
CA LEU A 456 0.36 18.00 -12.91
C LEU A 456 0.50 17.46 -14.35
N HIS A 457 1.14 18.20 -15.26
CA HIS A 457 1.47 17.75 -16.62
C HIS A 457 2.82 17.02 -16.63
N SER A 458 2.90 15.93 -15.87
CA SER A 458 4.14 15.21 -15.54
C SER A 458 4.59 14.19 -16.58
N ALA A 459 3.71 13.79 -17.50
CA ALA A 459 3.98 12.79 -18.55
C ALA A 459 4.06 13.42 -19.97
N HIS A 460 4.56 14.65 -20.07
CA HIS A 460 4.50 15.44 -21.30
C HIS A 460 5.74 16.30 -21.54
N CYS A 461 6.03 16.57 -22.81
CA CYS A 461 7.16 17.39 -23.22
C CYS A 461 7.00 18.85 -22.74
N HIS A 462 7.98 19.34 -21.98
CA HIS A 462 8.02 20.73 -21.52
C HIS A 462 8.25 21.75 -22.64
N GLY A 463 8.67 21.29 -23.84
CA GLY A 463 8.73 22.10 -25.05
C GLY A 463 7.37 22.22 -25.74
N CYS A 464 6.97 21.19 -26.46
CA CYS A 464 5.76 21.23 -27.32
C CYS A 464 4.46 20.79 -26.62
N GLY A 465 4.50 20.25 -25.40
CA GLY A 465 3.31 19.76 -24.70
C GLY A 465 2.84 18.36 -25.12
N ALA A 466 3.49 17.72 -26.09
CA ALA A 466 3.11 16.39 -26.53
C ALA A 466 3.28 15.34 -25.42
N PRO A 467 2.41 14.31 -25.34
CA PRO A 467 2.52 13.26 -24.35
C PRO A 467 3.78 12.43 -24.57
N TYR A 468 4.31 11.85 -23.51
CA TYR A 468 5.40 10.89 -23.56
C TYR A 468 4.91 9.56 -24.12
N SER A 469 4.90 9.42 -25.46
CA SER A 469 4.53 8.21 -26.18
C SER A 469 5.76 7.43 -26.64
N GLY A 470 5.81 6.12 -26.40
CA GLY A 470 6.89 5.23 -26.90
C GLY A 470 8.32 5.68 -26.58
N GLY A 471 9.27 5.08 -27.30
CA GLY A 471 10.66 5.56 -27.43
C GLY A 471 11.72 4.73 -26.68
N ASP A 472 12.74 4.32 -27.41
CA ASP A 472 14.05 3.83 -26.95
C ASP A 472 15.05 5.00 -26.75
N SER A 473 14.57 6.25 -26.87
CA SER A 473 15.38 7.47 -26.78
C SER A 473 14.94 8.37 -25.61
N GLY A 474 15.81 9.31 -25.25
CA GLY A 474 15.55 10.33 -24.24
C GLY A 474 14.88 11.59 -24.79
N ASP A 475 14.52 11.60 -26.07
CA ASP A 475 14.07 12.77 -26.81
C ASP A 475 12.56 12.74 -27.05
N CYS A 476 11.98 13.91 -27.28
CA CYS A 476 10.59 14.03 -27.68
C CYS A 476 10.44 13.73 -29.18
N GLU A 477 9.58 12.77 -29.53
CA GLU A 477 9.31 12.35 -30.92
C GLU A 477 8.74 13.47 -31.79
N TYR A 478 8.08 14.44 -31.16
CA TYR A 478 7.34 15.49 -31.87
C TYR A 478 8.21 16.71 -32.17
N CYS A 479 9.10 17.09 -31.24
CA CYS A 479 9.90 18.31 -31.37
C CYS A 479 11.42 18.10 -31.26
N GLY A 480 11.88 16.86 -31.05
CA GLY A 480 13.30 16.51 -30.93
C GLY A 480 13.98 17.02 -29.67
N ARG A 481 13.23 17.59 -28.72
CA ARG A 481 13.79 18.12 -27.47
C ARG A 481 14.26 16.98 -26.57
N GLN A 482 15.47 17.08 -26.03
CA GLN A 482 15.95 16.20 -24.98
C GLN A 482 15.14 16.38 -23.69
N LEU A 483 14.57 15.29 -23.19
CA LEU A 483 13.69 15.27 -22.01
C LEU A 483 14.40 14.77 -20.75
N ASN A 484 15.46 13.99 -20.95
CA ASN A 484 16.04 13.14 -19.92
C ASN A 484 17.33 13.69 -19.28
N ASP A 485 17.60 14.99 -19.42
CA ASP A 485 18.85 15.63 -18.96
C ASP A 485 18.64 16.71 -17.89
N GLY A 486 17.39 16.90 -17.45
CA GLY A 486 17.02 17.90 -16.45
C GLY A 486 16.88 19.33 -16.99
N THR A 487 16.93 19.58 -18.31
CA THR A 487 16.73 20.94 -18.87
C THR A 487 15.28 21.41 -18.86
N GLY A 488 14.32 20.49 -18.87
CA GLY A 488 12.89 20.80 -18.91
C GLY A 488 12.18 20.59 -17.56
N SER A 489 12.47 19.48 -16.89
CA SER A 489 11.83 19.10 -15.63
C SER A 489 12.70 18.13 -14.83
N TRP A 490 12.15 17.66 -13.71
CA TRP A 490 12.74 16.70 -12.81
C TRP A 490 12.80 15.32 -13.45
N VAL A 491 13.98 14.72 -13.46
CA VAL A 491 14.23 13.38 -13.99
C VAL A 491 14.93 12.53 -12.95
N LEU A 492 14.74 11.21 -13.00
CA LEU A 492 15.34 10.28 -12.05
C LEU A 492 16.86 10.18 -12.22
N GLU A 493 17.62 10.45 -11.16
CA GLU A 493 19.06 10.24 -11.08
C GLU A 493 19.40 8.87 -10.48
N SER A 494 18.69 8.48 -9.41
CA SER A 494 18.92 7.22 -8.71
C SER A 494 17.75 6.76 -7.86
N VAL A 495 17.66 5.44 -7.64
CA VAL A 495 16.78 4.81 -6.65
C VAL A 495 17.66 4.16 -5.58
N GLY A 496 17.45 4.53 -4.33
CA GLY A 496 18.20 4.04 -3.18
C GLY A 496 17.31 3.48 -2.07
N PRO A 497 17.89 2.70 -1.13
CA PRO A 497 17.14 2.25 0.04
C PRO A 497 16.81 3.43 0.96
N PHE A 498 15.63 3.39 1.58
CA PHE A 498 15.34 4.24 2.72
C PHE A 498 16.13 3.78 3.96
N SER A 499 16.71 4.73 4.71
CA SER A 499 17.35 4.47 6.00
C SER A 499 16.78 5.42 7.05
N GLY A 500 16.34 4.89 8.19
CA GLY A 500 15.82 5.69 9.30
C GLY A 500 16.83 6.68 9.90
N SER A 501 18.13 6.52 9.61
CA SER A 501 19.15 7.52 9.96
C SER A 501 19.04 8.84 9.18
N ARG A 502 18.21 8.88 8.13
CA ARG A 502 17.91 10.07 7.33
C ARG A 502 16.61 10.77 7.76
N ILE A 503 16.00 10.35 8.88
CA ILE A 503 14.83 11.00 9.45
C ILE A 503 15.29 12.31 10.08
N ASN A 504 14.96 13.44 9.46
CA ASN A 504 14.88 14.68 10.20
C ASN A 504 13.58 14.63 11.00
N SER A 505 13.69 14.56 12.32
CA SER A 505 12.60 14.44 13.29
C SER A 505 11.60 15.62 13.30
N ALA A 506 11.79 16.62 12.43
CA ALA A 506 10.91 17.78 12.28
C ALA A 506 9.94 17.68 11.10
N SER A 507 10.11 16.70 10.19
CA SER A 507 9.30 16.51 8.98
C SER A 507 8.56 15.17 8.97
N VAL A 508 8.34 14.61 10.16
CA VAL A 508 7.51 13.42 10.34
C VAL A 508 6.52 13.70 11.46
N SER A 509 5.24 13.60 11.14
CA SER A 509 4.12 13.71 12.03
C SER A 509 4.33 12.65 13.10
N PRO A 510 4.18 12.96 14.41
CA PRO A 510 4.44 12.01 15.49
C PRO A 510 3.59 10.72 15.45
N VAL A 511 2.69 10.59 14.47
CA VAL A 511 1.83 9.43 14.24
C VAL A 511 2.32 8.55 13.06
N ALA A 512 3.15 9.06 12.15
CA ALA A 512 3.75 8.29 11.05
C ALA A 512 5.17 7.76 11.37
N SER A 513 5.76 8.25 12.47
CA SER A 513 6.95 7.69 13.12
C SER A 513 6.61 6.88 14.36
N ALA A 514 5.37 6.46 14.56
CA ALA A 514 5.13 5.40 15.53
C ALA A 514 5.85 4.16 14.98
N PRO A 515 6.87 3.60 15.67
CA PRO A 515 7.30 2.25 15.34
C PRO A 515 6.04 1.37 15.24
N ALA A 516 6.01 0.39 14.33
CA ALA A 516 4.82 -0.45 14.11
C ALA A 516 4.35 -1.16 15.40
N VAL A 517 5.16 -1.05 16.46
CA VAL A 517 4.93 -1.41 17.85
C VAL A 517 5.32 -0.22 18.73
N SER A 518 4.49 0.20 19.68
CA SER A 518 4.87 1.31 20.59
C SER A 518 6.15 1.00 21.36
N SER A 519 6.95 2.03 21.65
CA SER A 519 8.20 1.91 22.42
C SER A 519 7.98 1.22 23.78
N ASP A 520 6.83 1.48 24.41
CA ASP A 520 6.45 0.89 25.70
C ASP A 520 6.21 -0.61 25.59
N ILE A 521 5.57 -1.08 24.52
CA ILE A 521 5.34 -2.52 24.29
C ILE A 521 6.66 -3.24 24.04
N LEU A 522 7.57 -2.61 23.29
CA LEU A 522 8.92 -3.16 23.07
C LEU A 522 9.71 -3.25 24.38
N LEU A 523 9.67 -2.19 25.20
CA LEU A 523 10.32 -2.18 26.52
C LEU A 523 9.71 -3.23 27.46
N MET A 524 8.39 -3.35 27.52
CA MET A 524 7.71 -4.37 28.32
C MET A 524 8.11 -5.78 27.89
N ALA A 525 8.16 -6.04 26.58
CA ALA A 525 8.55 -7.34 26.05
C ALA A 525 10.04 -7.66 26.31
N MET A 526 10.91 -6.66 26.18
CA MET A 526 12.35 -6.81 26.48
C MET A 526 12.57 -7.06 27.97
N ALA A 527 11.97 -6.27 28.84
CA ALA A 527 12.02 -6.46 30.28
C ALA A 527 11.41 -7.79 30.71
N GLY A 528 10.35 -8.26 30.05
CA GLY A 528 9.73 -9.56 30.34
C GLY A 528 10.64 -10.76 30.06
N VAL A 529 11.59 -10.65 29.12
CA VAL A 529 12.63 -11.68 28.93
C VAL A 529 13.65 -11.65 30.05
N MET A 530 14.02 -10.45 30.50
CA MET A 530 15.08 -10.25 31.48
C MET A 530 14.63 -10.63 32.89
N TYR A 531 13.36 -10.38 33.24
CA TYR A 531 12.78 -10.86 34.50
C TYR A 531 12.53 -12.37 34.57
N SER A 532 12.96 -13.14 33.56
CA SER A 532 12.72 -14.59 33.47
C SER A 532 13.35 -15.41 34.60
N ASP A 533 14.44 -14.91 35.18
CA ASP A 533 15.16 -15.52 36.30
C ASP A 533 14.88 -14.80 37.64
N GLY A 534 14.07 -13.73 37.59
CA GLY A 534 13.69 -12.91 38.74
C GLY A 534 14.69 -11.82 39.14
N LYS A 535 15.74 -11.55 38.37
CA LYS A 535 16.72 -10.48 38.61
C LYS A 535 17.05 -9.72 37.33
N LEU A 536 17.37 -8.43 37.46
CA LEU A 536 17.91 -7.61 36.37
C LEU A 536 19.36 -7.31 36.70
N GLU A 537 20.27 -7.67 35.80
CA GLU A 537 21.68 -7.33 35.93
C GLU A 537 21.97 -5.87 35.52
N ASP A 538 23.13 -5.34 35.92
CA ASP A 538 23.48 -3.93 35.67
C ASP A 538 23.66 -3.64 34.16
N GLU A 539 24.21 -4.59 33.39
CA GLU A 539 24.41 -4.46 31.93
C GLU A 539 23.08 -4.45 31.17
N GLU A 540 22.19 -5.33 31.58
CA GLU A 540 20.81 -5.45 31.17
C GLU A 540 20.00 -4.16 31.39
N MET A 541 20.08 -3.60 32.60
CA MET A 541 19.47 -2.33 32.96
C MET A 541 20.02 -1.16 32.11
N ASN A 542 21.32 -1.13 31.86
CA ASN A 542 21.95 -0.11 31.02
C ASN A 542 21.47 -0.20 29.56
N MET A 543 21.23 -1.40 29.05
CA MET A 543 20.70 -1.59 27.70
C MET A 543 19.24 -1.14 27.58
N LEU A 544 18.40 -1.39 28.59
CA LEU A 544 17.03 -0.87 28.66
C LEU A 544 17.00 0.67 28.73
N LYS A 545 17.86 1.27 29.56
CA LYS A 545 18.03 2.73 29.66
C LYS A 545 18.47 3.33 28.33
N SER A 546 19.52 2.77 27.72
CA SER A 546 19.98 3.21 26.40
C SER A 546 18.88 3.10 25.35
N PHE A 547 18.06 2.05 25.38
CA PHE A 547 16.95 1.87 24.44
C PHE A 547 15.82 2.89 24.68
N ALA A 548 15.48 3.15 25.94
CA ALA A 548 14.49 4.16 26.34
C ALA A 548 14.92 5.58 25.92
N GLU A 549 16.18 5.95 26.17
CA GLU A 549 16.75 7.25 25.79
C GLU A 549 16.72 7.48 24.27
N HIS A 550 17.12 6.47 23.48
CA HIS A 550 17.07 6.54 22.01
C HIS A 550 15.63 6.67 21.45
N ARG A 551 14.63 6.42 22.28
CA ARG A 551 13.20 6.44 21.93
C ARG A 551 12.46 7.59 22.62
N GLY A 552 13.16 8.47 23.34
CA GLY A 552 12.58 9.63 24.02
C GLY A 552 11.74 9.30 25.26
N ILE A 553 11.95 8.14 25.90
CA ILE A 553 11.27 7.73 27.12
C ILE A 553 12.05 8.22 28.33
N SER A 554 11.37 8.86 29.28
CA SER A 554 12.00 9.36 30.51
C SER A 554 12.31 8.23 31.49
N SER A 555 13.27 8.47 32.40
CA SER A 555 13.63 7.48 33.43
C SER A 555 12.45 7.10 34.34
N GLU A 556 11.56 8.05 34.61
CA GLU A 556 10.36 7.85 35.45
C GLU A 556 9.32 6.94 34.76
N GLU A 557 9.14 7.11 33.44
CA GLU A 557 8.28 6.24 32.62
C GLU A 557 8.89 4.84 32.48
N LEU A 558 10.21 4.73 32.30
CA LEU A 558 10.91 3.43 32.27
C LEU A 558 10.72 2.69 33.60
N ASP A 559 10.91 3.36 34.74
CA ASP A 559 10.71 2.75 36.06
C ASP A 559 9.25 2.27 36.24
N THR A 560 8.28 3.03 35.75
CA THR A 560 6.86 2.65 35.75
C THR A 560 6.59 1.39 34.92
N ILE A 561 7.19 1.32 33.72
CA ILE A 561 7.09 0.14 32.84
C ILE A 561 7.72 -1.09 33.51
N LEU A 562 8.90 -0.95 34.11
CA LEU A 562 9.61 -2.05 34.77
C LEU A 562 8.86 -2.55 36.01
N ASN A 563 8.31 -1.64 36.81
CA ASN A 563 7.45 -2.01 37.95
C ASN A 563 6.20 -2.78 37.49
N THR A 564 5.60 -2.37 36.37
CA THR A 564 4.43 -3.05 35.80
C THR A 564 4.76 -4.49 35.36
N VAL A 565 5.90 -4.68 34.69
CA VAL A 565 6.37 -6.02 34.26
C VAL A 565 6.67 -6.90 35.48
N ARG A 566 7.28 -6.33 36.53
CA ARG A 566 7.59 -7.02 37.79
C ARG A 566 6.33 -7.47 38.53
N GLU A 567 5.26 -6.69 38.51
CA GLU A 567 4.01 -6.99 39.22
C GLU A 567 3.07 -7.92 38.44
N GLN A 568 3.03 -7.82 37.11
CA GLN A 568 2.05 -8.55 36.29
C GLN A 568 2.49 -9.94 35.85
N GLY A 569 3.78 -10.29 35.91
CA GLY A 569 4.32 -11.63 35.64
C GLY A 569 3.98 -12.21 34.26
N ASP A 570 4.97 -12.39 33.38
CA ASP A 570 4.85 -13.03 32.05
C ASP A 570 3.81 -12.45 31.06
N SER A 571 3.11 -11.37 31.42
CA SER A 571 2.09 -10.76 30.55
C SER A 571 2.72 -9.85 29.50
N ILE A 572 3.43 -10.43 28.53
CA ILE A 572 3.84 -9.72 27.31
C ILE A 572 2.57 -9.30 26.55
N PRO A 573 2.43 -8.01 26.15
CA PRO A 573 1.28 -7.53 25.41
C PRO A 573 1.00 -8.36 24.15
N ALA A 574 -0.27 -8.63 23.86
CA ALA A 574 -0.66 -9.38 22.68
C ALA A 574 -0.49 -8.51 21.43
N PRO A 575 0.34 -8.92 20.45
CA PRO A 575 0.55 -8.14 19.23
C PRO A 575 -0.74 -8.07 18.39
N SER A 576 -0.98 -6.92 17.75
CA SER A 576 -2.17 -6.67 16.93
C SER A 576 -2.09 -7.34 15.55
N ASN A 577 -0.87 -7.62 15.09
CA ASN A 577 -0.59 -8.27 13.81
C ASN A 577 0.77 -9.02 13.82
N SER A 578 1.01 -9.88 12.83
CA SER A 578 2.24 -10.67 12.72
C SER A 578 3.49 -9.85 12.43
N SER A 579 3.39 -8.64 11.87
CA SER A 579 4.56 -7.76 11.66
C SER A 579 5.03 -7.20 13.00
N GLU A 580 4.12 -6.67 13.81
CA GLU A 580 4.35 -6.21 15.18
C GLU A 580 4.90 -7.35 16.06
N ALA A 581 4.31 -8.54 15.94
CA ALA A 581 4.79 -9.70 16.68
C ALA A 581 6.24 -10.09 16.33
N LEU A 582 6.60 -9.99 15.06
CA LEU A 582 7.96 -10.29 14.61
C LEU A 582 8.96 -9.21 15.05
N GLU A 583 8.53 -7.95 15.11
CA GLU A 583 9.34 -6.84 15.60
C GLU A 583 9.61 -6.95 17.10
N ILE A 584 8.58 -7.27 17.90
CA ILE A 584 8.71 -7.58 19.33
C ILE A 584 9.65 -8.77 19.52
N LEU A 585 9.46 -9.88 18.77
CA LEU A 585 10.34 -11.05 18.85
C LEU A 585 11.80 -10.69 18.54
N ARG A 586 12.05 -9.82 17.56
CA ARG A 586 13.41 -9.36 17.23
C ARG A 586 14.01 -8.51 18.33
N ALA A 587 13.22 -7.66 18.98
CA ALA A 587 13.67 -6.85 20.11
C ALA A 587 14.01 -7.72 21.33
N MET A 588 13.13 -8.66 21.67
CA MET A 588 13.34 -9.67 22.71
C MET A 588 14.61 -10.49 22.45
N VAL A 589 14.80 -11.01 21.22
CA VAL A 589 16.02 -11.77 20.86
C VAL A 589 17.28 -10.91 20.92
N ARG A 590 17.20 -9.63 20.52
CA ARG A 590 18.36 -8.73 20.57
C ARG A 590 18.76 -8.45 22.02
N MET A 591 17.77 -8.28 22.89
CA MET A 591 17.99 -8.08 24.31
C MET A 591 18.54 -9.34 24.99
N ALA A 592 17.96 -10.51 24.71
CA ALA A 592 18.47 -11.79 25.21
C ALA A 592 19.91 -12.09 24.76
N LEU A 593 20.37 -11.50 23.64
CA LEU A 593 21.75 -11.65 23.16
C LEU A 593 22.71 -10.60 23.72
N SER A 594 22.30 -9.80 24.71
CA SER A 594 23.09 -8.71 25.28
C SER A 594 24.42 -9.19 25.85
N ASP A 595 24.39 -10.32 26.56
CA ASP A 595 25.55 -11.04 27.14
C ASP A 595 26.29 -11.95 26.13
N GLY A 596 25.74 -12.08 24.91
CA GLY A 596 26.27 -12.92 23.83
C GLY A 596 25.77 -14.37 23.82
N THR A 597 25.06 -14.81 24.86
CA THR A 597 24.44 -16.15 24.98
C THR A 597 22.91 -16.03 25.03
N ILE A 598 22.21 -17.17 25.06
CA ILE A 598 20.76 -17.22 25.39
C ILE A 598 20.59 -18.52 26.14
N ASP A 599 20.07 -18.47 27.36
CA ASP A 599 19.89 -19.65 28.19
C ASP A 599 18.60 -20.43 27.86
N ALA A 600 18.34 -21.50 28.62
CA ALA A 600 17.16 -22.34 28.41
C ALA A 600 15.83 -21.67 28.82
N SER A 601 15.85 -20.78 29.82
CA SER A 601 14.71 -20.03 30.33
C SER A 601 14.29 -18.94 29.33
N GLU A 602 15.25 -18.12 28.89
CA GLU A 602 15.03 -17.06 27.90
C GLU A 602 14.55 -17.64 26.57
N LYS A 603 15.18 -18.73 26.13
CA LYS A 603 14.76 -19.43 24.91
C LYS A 603 13.33 -19.95 25.02
N ASN A 604 12.93 -20.45 26.20
CA ASN A 604 11.56 -20.90 26.42
C ASN A 604 10.55 -19.75 26.36
N ILE A 605 10.89 -18.55 26.86
CA ILE A 605 10.03 -17.36 26.76
C ILE A 605 9.91 -16.88 25.32
N LEU A 606 11.02 -16.83 24.58
CA LEU A 606 11.04 -16.48 23.15
C LEU A 606 10.18 -17.44 22.33
N GLU A 607 10.28 -18.75 22.58
CA GLU A 607 9.46 -19.77 21.93
C GLU A 607 7.98 -19.68 22.32
N THR A 608 7.68 -19.44 23.60
CA THR A 608 6.31 -19.29 24.10
C THR A 608 5.64 -18.06 23.49
N TYR A 609 6.35 -16.93 23.46
CA TYR A 609 5.92 -15.72 22.78
C TYR A 609 5.67 -15.98 21.28
N ALA A 610 6.62 -16.62 20.60
CA ALA A 610 6.49 -16.92 19.17
C ALA A 610 5.26 -17.80 18.87
N VAL A 611 5.01 -18.84 19.67
CA VAL A 611 3.83 -19.72 19.50
C VAL A 611 2.53 -18.95 19.77
N ARG A 612 2.47 -18.12 20.82
CA ARG A 612 1.31 -17.27 21.13
C ARG A 612 1.04 -16.26 20.03
N ALA A 613 2.08 -15.77 19.37
CA ALA A 613 2.01 -14.88 18.21
C ALA A 613 1.69 -15.57 16.87
N GLY A 614 1.55 -16.91 16.85
CA GLY A 614 1.24 -17.69 15.65
C GLY A 614 2.46 -18.07 14.79
N PHE A 615 3.67 -18.03 15.35
CA PHE A 615 4.90 -18.44 14.69
C PHE A 615 5.38 -19.85 15.09
N SER A 616 6.23 -20.44 14.25
CA SER A 616 6.94 -21.68 14.58
C SER A 616 8.15 -21.42 15.46
N LYS A 617 8.51 -22.40 16.31
CA LYS A 617 9.76 -22.36 17.11
C LYS A 617 11.02 -22.23 16.25
N ASN A 618 10.98 -22.70 15.00
CA ASN A 618 12.09 -22.56 14.04
C ASN A 618 12.37 -21.08 13.69
N LEU A 619 11.34 -20.22 13.72
CA LEU A 619 11.50 -18.79 13.50
C LEU A 619 12.37 -18.14 14.58
N VAL A 620 12.22 -18.56 15.85
CA VAL A 620 13.05 -18.06 16.97
C VAL A 620 14.52 -18.38 16.70
N SER A 621 14.84 -19.63 16.38
CA SER A 621 16.21 -20.08 16.07
C SER A 621 16.82 -19.31 14.88
N SER A 622 16.03 -19.07 13.83
CA SER A 622 16.48 -18.29 12.66
C SER A 622 16.68 -16.80 13.00
N THR A 623 15.86 -16.25 13.90
CA THR A 623 15.93 -14.85 14.35
C THR A 623 17.17 -14.64 15.23
N ILE A 624 17.46 -15.58 16.14
CA ILE A 624 18.69 -15.59 16.95
C ILE A 624 19.92 -15.56 16.04
N ARG A 625 19.99 -16.44 15.03
CA ARG A 625 21.11 -16.47 14.08
C ARG A 625 21.25 -15.16 13.30
N SER A 626 20.13 -14.58 12.88
CA SER A 626 20.09 -13.31 12.15
C SER A 626 20.58 -12.13 12.99
N GLN A 627 20.11 -12.01 14.23
CA GLN A 627 20.49 -10.92 15.14
C GLN A 627 21.94 -11.03 15.60
N ARG A 628 22.43 -12.24 15.93
CA ARG A 628 23.85 -12.46 16.25
C ARG A 628 24.77 -12.02 15.11
N LYS A 629 24.39 -12.29 13.85
CA LYS A 629 25.13 -11.84 12.66
C LYS A 629 25.12 -10.31 12.51
N LYS A 630 24.03 -9.63 12.91
CA LYS A 630 23.96 -8.16 12.89
C LYS A 630 24.82 -7.54 13.99
N MET A 631 24.72 -8.01 15.23
CA MET A 631 25.52 -7.51 16.35
C MET A 631 27.02 -7.68 16.08
N TYR A 632 27.45 -8.82 15.54
CA TYR A 632 28.84 -9.02 15.14
C TYR A 632 29.33 -8.01 14.08
N ARG A 633 28.46 -7.63 13.13
CA ARG A 633 28.78 -6.60 12.13
C ARG A 633 28.82 -5.19 12.72
N GLU A 634 28.00 -4.90 13.71
CA GLU A 634 27.96 -3.61 14.43
C GLU A 634 29.23 -3.43 15.26
N VAL A 635 29.62 -4.43 16.06
CA VAL A 635 30.87 -4.44 16.84
C VAL A 635 32.09 -4.27 15.92
N LYS A 636 32.13 -4.97 14.78
CA LYS A 636 33.22 -4.84 13.78
C LYS A 636 33.27 -3.46 13.12
N LYS A 637 32.15 -2.72 13.08
CA LYS A 637 32.09 -1.34 12.56
C LYS A 637 32.45 -0.31 13.63
N ALA A 638 32.18 -0.56 14.91
CA ALA A 638 32.51 0.32 16.01
C ALA A 638 33.98 0.19 16.48
N GLY A 639 34.63 -0.94 16.19
CA GLY A 639 36.07 -1.16 16.42
C GLY A 639 36.98 -0.69 15.27
N LYS A 640 36.46 0.09 14.33
CA LYS A 640 37.20 0.84 13.30
C LYS A 640 36.90 2.31 13.51
#